data_AF-A0A8H8ILC5-F1
#
_entry.id   AF-A0A8H8ILC5-F1
#
_cell.length_a   1.000
_cell.length_b   1.000
_cell.length_c   1.000
_cell.angle_alpha   90.00
_cell.angle_beta   90.00
_cell.angle_gamma   90.00
#
_symmetry.space_group_name_H-M   'P 1'
#
loop_
_entity.id
_entity.type
_entity.pdbx_description
1 polymer ?
#
loop_
_entity_poly.entity_id
_entity_poly.type
_entity_poly.pdbx_seq_one_letter_code
_entity_poly.pdbx_strand_id
1 'polypeptide(L)'
;MSLLNAKTQEDIISYYIDDCKQLQELIGTTGNPLDHVRQPGSGEDDVGELVLENNPCKLELEFLEEQFLAYSQAPLNIAELQFNLKNQPNILPLGNTEALDIELLTELLPAALPASKQFEYRARGYESLLVNLRNLECSSSRLDVLRKDFITIVSTELRSLLVEATNKLKFQDSLGSHSNGARRIHFVPPNQGRYWSPVVSVTVVLIAIIHCMMGVARDHCNLILKCLRCILQIAANLQNSRSDSFIQNHINPIPITLPTALHYLGLKDELDLFVVCPDCDSLYKQGNECNIPDKCSSLNSRGEVCSASLFTEQHRGNRTWKKPIRRYTHQPLESWLSRFLNRPGIEDLLESARPMKEPLCTDIWGGSYLYDFPGNGQASFFECPRDELRLAFLLYYDQFNYFTLKIAGKQCSSGFVMMVCLNLPHEVRYDLKNIYVTAMIPGPHEPGWENINKFMKPIIDNLYEHYESGVYISKTHKYPAGRKVQSVAPVSSMDIMAGRPMAGLGGPKHTIFCSFCNTPISEINNFTPGCFHERTMEEYQIGLNHWDQAKTAAERELVWKDHAVRRSEWSRFPWWNPFKYTVVAPMHWAKNVLEKQIRENMGASLKFHADDGKTQTPPLSRALTAVEVVWGFKAALHLSAADLEKEGLPEPLLRFICRGRGIYEAGLPRAQLIKDLNAYRYSHNILHPDGSPIVKDLTNKVAIAKAEYYLSKTGDSLTTLRDNSTVPGLQGLCNQYSVPWDIKDTKLTLMKRLVEHHRANITVDVLEDTIKPTDTRPLGLEIVEEVKGDMERTTLPSWIKHPPITFAQLEKIGAEEYKTIGLVSLPITLIRLWSTGNSTLRKRLTNFLNLSMAIRILSYQSLTEHDIRYFEYYYRAYLNDLQALYPFCSVVPVQHLGLHIPYFMRALGPPTRFSENTSEMFIGMLEDLSSYTRSGEFEQTLHKELIMAANLKGMVEQWNFSDVLKPYSEILGEFLQTRYPGSERPSSAGWYTRHHGEPMSVDAETYSSLCGWAQSTGTRKFTRRLHVCQQLRRGNVVYQSFKDAKGNSCIRFRPQGSITAVPGRIETILQEDSASVSPPNQPRIIVLTRSFDDLTPEDAANDPYRNNPIMGLSHFRIVQLCYDTINTQRVHIIQPDDIVSHVAVCKFADPDGTMSSPCSIILDLDLKHTFAGIEAN
;
A
#
# COMPACT_ATOMS: atom_id res chain seq x y z
N MET A 1 -15.76 51.67 -4.35
CA MET A 1 -16.92 51.89 -3.45
C MET A 1 -18.27 51.45 -4.05
N SER A 2 -18.39 51.18 -5.36
CA SER A 2 -19.63 50.67 -5.99
C SER A 2 -19.82 49.15 -5.93
N LEU A 3 -18.79 48.37 -5.56
CA LEU A 3 -18.83 46.90 -5.47
C LEU A 3 -19.55 46.35 -4.23
N LEU A 4 -19.98 47.21 -3.30
CA LEU A 4 -20.57 46.80 -2.01
C LEU A 4 -22.11 46.61 -2.05
N ASN A 5 -22.78 46.80 -3.20
CA ASN A 5 -24.25 46.81 -3.27
C ASN A 5 -24.89 45.86 -4.32
N ALA A 6 -24.16 44.94 -4.95
CA ALA A 6 -24.76 43.97 -5.88
C ALA A 6 -25.41 42.79 -5.12
N LYS A 7 -26.72 42.55 -5.33
CA LYS A 7 -27.52 41.59 -4.54
C LYS A 7 -27.77 40.25 -5.24
N THR A 8 -27.37 40.03 -6.49
CA THR A 8 -27.54 38.73 -7.17
C THR A 8 -26.36 38.36 -8.08
N GLN A 9 -26.24 37.06 -8.35
CA GLN A 9 -25.17 36.47 -9.16
C GLN A 9 -25.27 36.85 -10.65
N GLU A 10 -26.46 37.22 -11.14
CA GLU A 10 -26.69 37.71 -12.51
C GLU A 10 -26.15 39.15 -12.71
N ASP A 11 -26.20 39.99 -11.68
CA ASP A 11 -25.66 41.36 -11.74
C ASP A 11 -24.11 41.38 -11.84
N ILE A 12 -23.45 40.37 -11.26
CA ILE A 12 -21.98 40.20 -11.33
C ILE A 12 -21.56 39.72 -12.72
N ILE A 13 -22.37 38.88 -13.36
CA ILE A 13 -22.12 38.36 -14.71
C ILE A 13 -22.32 39.46 -15.76
N SER A 14 -23.33 40.32 -15.62
CA SER A 14 -23.51 41.47 -16.54
C SER A 14 -22.35 42.47 -16.46
N TYR A 15 -21.76 42.67 -15.27
CA TYR A 15 -20.60 43.54 -15.09
C TYR A 15 -19.33 42.96 -15.73
N TYR A 16 -19.14 41.64 -15.66
CA TYR A 16 -18.02 40.96 -16.33
C TYR A 16 -18.16 40.87 -17.85
N ILE A 17 -19.39 40.84 -18.38
CA ILE A 17 -19.65 40.80 -19.83
C ILE A 17 -19.39 42.15 -20.50
N ASP A 18 -19.66 43.28 -19.82
CA ASP A 18 -19.35 44.60 -20.37
C ASP A 18 -17.85 44.93 -20.33
N ASP A 19 -17.11 44.48 -19.30
CA ASP A 19 -15.63 44.58 -19.27
C ASP A 19 -14.97 43.66 -20.31
N CYS A 20 -15.55 42.49 -20.61
CA CYS A 20 -15.07 41.60 -21.67
C CYS A 20 -15.33 42.16 -23.08
N LYS A 21 -16.41 42.94 -23.28
CA LYS A 21 -16.69 43.62 -24.55
C LYS A 21 -15.76 44.81 -24.79
N GLN A 22 -15.41 45.58 -23.75
CA GLN A 22 -14.39 46.62 -23.86
C GLN A 22 -12.98 46.05 -24.10
N LEU A 23 -12.67 44.86 -23.56
CA LEU A 23 -11.43 44.14 -23.86
C LEU A 23 -11.41 43.50 -25.27
N GLN A 24 -12.57 43.14 -25.85
CA GLN A 24 -12.64 42.65 -27.23
C GLN A 24 -12.51 43.77 -28.28
N GLU A 25 -12.93 45.00 -27.99
CA GLU A 25 -12.66 46.16 -28.88
C GLU A 25 -11.19 46.62 -28.82
N LEU A 26 -10.45 46.31 -27.74
CA LEU A 26 -9.03 46.60 -27.61
C LEU A 26 -8.09 45.52 -28.18
N ILE A 27 -8.61 44.33 -28.49
CA ILE A 27 -7.83 43.18 -29.02
C ILE A 27 -8.18 42.89 -30.50
N GLY A 28 -8.82 43.85 -31.18
CA GLY A 28 -8.95 43.84 -32.64
C GLY A 28 -7.62 44.24 -33.32
N THR A 29 -7.00 43.29 -34.02
CA THR A 29 -5.82 43.42 -34.92
C THR A 29 -4.43 43.38 -34.28
N THR A 30 -3.99 42.19 -33.86
CA THR A 30 -2.56 41.81 -33.97
C THR A 30 -2.46 40.39 -34.52
N GLY A 31 -2.42 40.30 -35.85
CA GLY A 31 -1.93 39.10 -36.52
C GLY A 31 -0.44 38.90 -36.22
N ASN A 32 -0.05 37.65 -36.05
CA ASN A 32 1.32 37.19 -35.86
C ASN A 32 2.26 37.79 -36.95
N PRO A 33 3.36 38.51 -36.61
CA PRO A 33 4.19 39.19 -37.61
C PRO A 33 5.07 38.30 -38.50
N LEU A 34 4.97 36.97 -38.44
CA LEU A 34 5.91 36.07 -39.13
C LEU A 34 5.35 35.24 -40.30
N ASP A 35 4.10 35.44 -40.74
CA ASP A 35 3.49 34.57 -41.76
C ASP A 35 3.25 35.19 -43.16
N HIS A 36 3.91 36.30 -43.51
CA HIS A 36 3.82 36.87 -44.86
C HIS A 36 5.16 37.10 -45.53
N VAL A 37 5.96 36.04 -45.72
CA VAL A 37 6.95 35.97 -46.81
C VAL A 37 7.06 34.53 -47.36
N ARG A 38 6.74 34.39 -48.65
CA ARG A 38 6.93 33.25 -49.60
C ARG A 38 5.79 32.24 -49.77
N GLN A 39 4.85 32.59 -50.65
CA GLN A 39 4.39 31.68 -51.72
C GLN A 39 5.25 31.91 -52.98
N PRO A 40 5.58 30.86 -53.77
CA PRO A 40 6.34 31.02 -55.01
C PRO A 40 5.38 31.25 -56.19
N GLY A 41 5.55 32.36 -56.91
CA GLY A 41 4.80 32.61 -58.15
C GLY A 41 5.27 33.88 -58.88
N SER A 42 5.75 33.66 -60.11
CA SER A 42 6.11 34.62 -61.18
C SER A 42 7.28 35.59 -60.92
N GLY A 43 8.25 35.54 -61.82
CA GLY A 43 9.54 36.22 -61.69
C GLY A 43 9.49 37.74 -61.91
N GLU A 44 10.34 38.42 -61.14
CA GLU A 44 11.14 39.60 -61.52
C GLU A 44 11.95 40.19 -60.32
N ASP A 45 11.91 39.60 -59.11
CA ASP A 45 12.52 40.19 -57.90
C ASP A 45 13.92 39.66 -57.49
N ASP A 46 14.69 39.06 -58.41
CA ASP A 46 16.04 38.51 -58.09
C ASP A 46 17.13 39.60 -57.92
N VAL A 47 16.74 40.88 -57.90
CA VAL A 47 17.66 42.03 -57.70
C VAL A 47 17.48 42.66 -56.31
N GLY A 48 16.41 42.36 -55.56
CA GLY A 48 16.10 42.97 -54.26
C GLY A 48 16.68 42.26 -53.03
N GLU A 49 16.93 40.95 -53.10
CA GLU A 49 17.37 40.16 -51.95
C GLU A 49 18.89 40.22 -51.70
N LEU A 50 19.69 40.40 -52.77
CA LEU A 50 21.13 40.68 -52.69
C LEU A 50 21.47 42.07 -52.11
N VAL A 51 20.51 43.01 -52.09
CA VAL A 51 20.69 44.36 -51.54
C VAL A 51 20.49 44.40 -50.02
N LEU A 52 19.86 43.38 -49.42
CA LEU A 52 19.61 43.32 -47.98
C LEU A 52 20.70 42.59 -47.16
N GLU A 53 21.52 41.74 -47.78
CA GLU A 53 22.61 41.03 -47.06
C GLU A 53 23.72 41.94 -46.56
N ASN A 54 23.96 43.08 -47.21
CA ASN A 54 24.94 44.10 -46.79
C ASN A 54 24.28 45.36 -46.22
N ASN A 55 23.02 45.28 -45.75
CA ASN A 55 22.34 46.43 -45.16
C ASN A 55 22.90 46.72 -43.75
N PRO A 56 23.42 47.93 -43.47
CA PRO A 56 24.01 48.26 -42.18
C PRO A 56 23.06 48.09 -40.99
N CYS A 57 21.76 48.41 -41.14
CA CYS A 57 20.78 48.21 -40.05
C CYS A 57 20.53 46.72 -39.80
N LYS A 58 20.59 45.85 -40.82
CA LYS A 58 20.43 44.40 -40.63
C LYS A 58 21.60 43.79 -39.85
N LEU A 59 22.83 44.13 -40.24
CA LEU A 59 24.05 43.67 -39.54
C LEU A 59 24.09 44.17 -38.09
N GLU A 60 23.66 45.41 -37.85
CA GLU A 60 23.56 45.96 -36.50
C GLU A 60 22.46 45.27 -35.67
N LEU A 61 21.31 44.93 -36.27
CA LEU A 61 20.27 44.15 -35.58
C LEU A 61 20.75 42.75 -35.19
N GLU A 62 21.46 42.05 -36.09
CA GLU A 62 22.07 40.74 -35.82
C GLU A 62 23.10 40.83 -34.69
N PHE A 63 23.93 41.88 -34.67
CA PHE A 63 24.89 42.12 -33.60
C PHE A 63 24.22 42.39 -32.24
N LEU A 64 23.15 43.19 -32.22
CA LEU A 64 22.37 43.45 -31.01
C LEU A 64 21.63 42.19 -30.52
N GLU A 65 21.22 41.30 -31.42
CA GLU A 65 20.63 39.99 -31.10
C GLU A 65 21.64 39.06 -30.42
N GLU A 66 22.88 39.01 -30.92
CA GLU A 66 23.97 38.27 -30.26
C GLU A 66 24.26 38.81 -28.85
N GLN A 67 24.26 40.14 -28.67
CA GLN A 67 24.43 40.73 -27.34
C GLN A 67 23.27 40.41 -26.39
N PHE A 68 22.03 40.41 -26.88
CA PHE A 68 20.87 39.98 -26.10
C PHE A 68 20.98 38.51 -25.67
N LEU A 69 21.44 37.63 -26.57
CA LEU A 69 21.71 36.22 -26.24
C LEU A 69 22.81 36.10 -25.17
N ALA A 70 23.87 36.89 -25.25
CA ALA A 70 24.93 36.90 -24.24
C ALA A 70 24.43 37.34 -22.85
N TYR A 71 23.63 38.41 -22.77
CA TYR A 71 23.05 38.85 -21.50
C TYR A 71 22.00 37.86 -20.95
N SER A 72 21.16 37.29 -21.82
CA SER A 72 20.11 36.34 -21.40
C SER A 72 20.68 34.99 -20.94
N GLN A 73 21.84 34.59 -21.45
CA GLN A 73 22.54 33.37 -21.04
C GLN A 73 23.53 33.58 -19.88
N ALA A 74 23.78 34.83 -19.48
CA ALA A 74 24.64 35.12 -18.35
C ALA A 74 24.07 34.49 -17.05
N PRO A 75 24.90 33.79 -16.25
CA PRO A 75 24.45 33.13 -15.04
C PRO A 75 23.95 34.17 -14.04
N LEU A 76 22.71 34.00 -13.59
CA LEU A 76 22.10 34.80 -12.54
C LEU A 76 21.15 33.93 -11.73
N ASN A 77 21.40 33.83 -10.43
CA ASN A 77 20.46 33.23 -9.48
C ASN A 77 19.82 34.34 -8.63
N ILE A 78 18.60 34.74 -8.99
CA ILE A 78 17.85 35.80 -8.29
C ILE A 78 17.63 35.46 -6.80
N ALA A 79 17.59 34.17 -6.45
CA ALA A 79 17.44 33.76 -5.05
C ALA A 79 18.65 34.14 -4.17
N GLU A 80 19.83 34.31 -4.77
CA GLU A 80 21.08 34.69 -4.09
C GLU A 80 21.26 36.20 -3.95
N LEU A 81 20.36 37.02 -4.53
CA LEU A 81 20.34 38.46 -4.27
C LEU A 81 20.06 38.71 -2.78
N GLN A 82 20.86 39.57 -2.16
CA GLN A 82 20.70 40.01 -0.79
C GLN A 82 20.63 41.52 -0.78
N PHE A 83 19.55 42.10 -0.27
CA PHE A 83 19.38 43.55 -0.23
C PHE A 83 19.79 44.13 1.13
N ASN A 84 20.43 45.29 1.17
CA ASN A 84 20.82 45.97 2.40
C ASN A 84 19.76 46.99 2.82
N LEU A 85 18.79 46.54 3.61
CA LEU A 85 17.67 47.36 4.10
C LEU A 85 18.05 48.33 5.25
N LYS A 86 19.27 48.26 5.79
CA LYS A 86 19.67 49.03 6.98
C LYS A 86 19.75 50.54 6.77
N ASN A 87 19.88 51.00 5.53
CA ASN A 87 20.15 52.41 5.22
C ASN A 87 18.93 53.18 4.69
N GLN A 88 17.80 52.52 4.41
CA GLN A 88 16.57 53.17 3.94
C GLN A 88 15.31 52.41 4.40
N PRO A 89 14.84 52.61 5.63
CA PRO A 89 13.74 51.83 6.23
C PRO A 89 12.33 52.15 5.68
N ASN A 90 12.18 53.11 4.75
CA ASN A 90 10.89 53.62 4.26
C ASN A 90 10.64 53.41 2.74
N ILE A 91 11.37 52.53 2.06
CA ILE A 91 11.20 52.35 0.60
C ILE A 91 9.85 51.71 0.22
N LEU A 92 9.14 51.06 1.15
CA LEU A 92 7.92 50.32 0.82
C LEU A 92 6.68 50.84 1.56
N PRO A 93 5.95 51.79 0.94
CA PRO A 93 4.50 51.71 0.87
C PRO A 93 4.06 51.88 -0.58
N LEU A 94 4.42 50.94 -1.46
CA LEU A 94 3.96 50.91 -2.85
C LEU A 94 3.08 49.67 -3.05
N GLY A 95 1.89 49.89 -3.60
CA GLY A 95 0.90 48.86 -3.89
C GLY A 95 1.47 47.72 -4.75
N ASN A 96 0.73 46.60 -4.80
CA ASN A 96 1.17 45.32 -5.38
C ASN A 96 1.52 45.30 -6.89
N THR A 97 1.61 46.44 -7.58
CA THR A 97 1.61 46.50 -9.06
C THR A 97 2.83 47.13 -9.74
N GLU A 98 3.73 47.82 -9.04
CA GLU A 98 4.91 48.46 -9.69
C GLU A 98 6.24 47.79 -9.29
N ALA A 99 7.06 47.49 -10.29
CA ALA A 99 8.44 47.04 -10.14
C ALA A 99 9.35 48.24 -9.89
N LEU A 100 10.36 48.08 -9.03
CA LEU A 100 11.37 49.11 -8.80
C LEU A 100 12.31 49.20 -10.01
N ASP A 101 12.86 50.39 -10.24
CA ASP A 101 13.82 50.62 -11.32
C ASP A 101 15.21 50.00 -11.03
N ILE A 102 16.06 49.99 -12.06
CA ILE A 102 17.41 49.39 -12.00
C ILE A 102 18.27 50.11 -10.95
N GLU A 103 18.16 51.43 -10.85
CA GLU A 103 19.00 52.27 -10.00
C GLU A 103 18.74 51.95 -8.53
N LEU A 104 17.49 51.94 -8.12
CA LEU A 104 17.09 51.66 -6.74
C LEU A 104 17.42 50.21 -6.33
N LEU A 105 17.17 49.23 -7.21
CA LEU A 105 17.52 47.84 -6.92
C LEU A 105 19.03 47.64 -6.79
N THR A 106 19.81 48.31 -7.63
CA THR A 106 21.28 48.20 -7.60
C THR A 106 21.89 48.89 -6.38
N GLU A 107 21.35 50.05 -5.95
CA GLU A 107 21.75 50.71 -4.71
C GLU A 107 21.52 49.85 -3.46
N LEU A 108 20.43 49.08 -3.47
CA LEU A 108 20.10 48.17 -2.38
C LEU A 108 20.93 46.89 -2.40
N LEU A 109 21.63 46.56 -3.49
CA LEU A 109 22.44 45.36 -3.61
C LEU A 109 23.90 45.60 -3.17
N PRO A 110 24.50 44.72 -2.34
CA PRO A 110 25.91 44.79 -2.00
C PRO A 110 26.77 44.54 -3.24
N ALA A 111 27.58 45.52 -3.62
CA ALA A 111 28.48 45.43 -4.77
C ALA A 111 29.54 44.30 -4.67
N ALA A 112 29.75 43.74 -3.46
CA ALA A 112 30.72 42.66 -3.23
C ALA A 112 30.21 41.27 -3.63
N LEU A 113 28.90 41.05 -3.76
CA LEU A 113 28.34 39.72 -4.02
C LEU A 113 28.31 39.38 -5.51
N PRO A 114 28.64 38.12 -5.90
CA PRO A 114 28.58 37.68 -7.30
C PRO A 114 27.20 37.87 -7.94
N ALA A 115 26.13 37.51 -7.23
CA ALA A 115 24.75 37.65 -7.72
C ALA A 115 24.36 39.11 -7.98
N SER A 116 24.82 40.05 -7.16
CA SER A 116 24.58 41.49 -7.35
C SER A 116 25.22 41.98 -8.65
N LYS A 117 26.48 41.61 -8.90
CA LYS A 117 27.20 41.96 -10.13
C LYS A 117 26.57 41.34 -11.36
N GLN A 118 26.09 40.09 -11.26
CA GLN A 118 25.41 39.38 -12.34
C GLN A 118 24.05 40.02 -12.67
N PHE A 119 23.29 40.42 -11.65
CA PHE A 119 22.03 41.14 -11.84
C PHE A 119 22.26 42.49 -12.51
N GLU A 120 23.20 43.28 -11.98
CA GLU A 120 23.53 44.59 -12.55
C GLU A 120 24.01 44.47 -14.00
N TYR A 121 24.89 43.51 -14.30
CA TYR A 121 25.37 43.24 -15.65
C TYR A 121 24.23 42.96 -16.63
N ARG A 122 23.26 42.11 -16.23
CA ARG A 122 22.14 41.74 -17.10
C ARG A 122 21.12 42.86 -17.25
N ALA A 123 20.75 43.52 -16.15
CA ALA A 123 19.78 44.62 -16.15
C ALA A 123 20.29 45.83 -16.95
N ARG A 124 21.53 46.28 -16.70
CA ARG A 124 22.16 47.37 -17.46
C ARG A 124 22.45 46.96 -18.92
N GLY A 125 22.74 45.68 -19.16
CA GLY A 125 22.89 45.15 -20.52
C GLY A 125 21.61 45.30 -21.35
N TYR A 126 20.46 44.91 -20.78
CA TYR A 126 19.16 45.09 -21.43
C TYR A 126 18.78 46.57 -21.60
N GLU A 127 19.05 47.42 -20.61
CA GLU A 127 18.84 48.86 -20.72
C GLU A 127 19.65 49.47 -21.88
N SER A 128 20.95 49.12 -21.97
CA SER A 128 21.82 49.56 -23.06
C SER A 128 21.33 49.07 -24.41
N LEU A 129 20.86 47.82 -24.51
CA LEU A 129 20.29 47.28 -25.75
C LEU A 129 19.05 48.04 -26.19
N LEU A 130 18.15 48.39 -25.27
CA LEU A 130 16.96 49.17 -25.59
C LEU A 130 17.32 50.55 -26.11
N VAL A 131 18.35 51.20 -25.55
CA VAL A 131 18.85 52.49 -26.06
C VAL A 131 19.39 52.33 -27.49
N ASN A 132 20.24 51.32 -27.74
CA ASN A 132 20.81 51.07 -29.05
C ASN A 132 19.73 50.75 -30.10
N LEU A 133 18.77 49.89 -29.77
CA LEU A 133 17.66 49.52 -30.65
C LEU A 133 16.74 50.71 -30.97
N ARG A 134 16.49 51.61 -30.01
CA ARG A 134 15.68 52.81 -30.25
C ARG A 134 16.39 53.83 -31.16
N ASN A 135 17.71 53.92 -31.04
CA ASN A 135 18.55 54.83 -31.82
C ASN A 135 18.93 54.29 -33.20
N LEU A 136 18.72 53.00 -33.47
CA LEU A 136 19.05 52.37 -34.74
C LEU A 136 18.09 52.81 -35.85
N GLU A 137 18.54 53.64 -36.79
CA GLU A 137 17.74 54.03 -37.94
C GLU A 137 17.69 52.93 -39.00
N CYS A 138 16.48 52.47 -39.33
CA CYS A 138 16.29 51.44 -40.36
C CYS A 138 15.62 52.03 -41.61
N SER A 139 16.34 51.93 -42.73
CA SER A 139 15.91 52.46 -44.03
C SER A 139 14.80 51.65 -44.71
N SER A 140 14.50 50.44 -44.20
CA SER A 140 13.49 49.52 -44.71
C SER A 140 12.35 49.35 -43.71
N SER A 141 11.11 49.43 -44.19
CA SER A 141 9.91 49.18 -43.39
C SER A 141 9.90 47.81 -42.72
N ARG A 142 10.45 46.78 -43.39
CA ARG A 142 10.56 45.42 -42.86
C ARG A 142 11.57 45.32 -41.71
N LEU A 143 12.72 45.99 -41.83
CA LEU A 143 13.74 46.04 -40.78
C LEU A 143 13.27 46.88 -39.58
N ASP A 144 12.49 47.93 -39.83
CA ASP A 144 11.87 48.73 -38.77
C ASP A 144 10.85 47.93 -37.94
N VAL A 145 10.09 47.02 -38.56
CA VAL A 145 9.21 46.08 -37.85
C VAL A 145 10.02 45.14 -36.96
N LEU A 146 11.07 44.50 -37.49
CA LEU A 146 11.93 43.60 -36.70
C LEU A 146 12.59 44.32 -35.52
N ARG A 147 13.06 45.56 -35.73
CA ARG A 147 13.59 46.42 -34.67
C ARG A 147 12.56 46.64 -33.55
N LYS A 148 11.30 46.96 -33.90
CA LYS A 148 10.21 47.19 -32.93
C LYS A 148 9.81 45.92 -32.17
N ASP A 149 9.77 44.78 -32.84
CA ASP A 149 9.52 43.49 -32.20
C ASP A 149 10.65 43.16 -31.22
N PHE A 150 11.90 43.42 -31.61
CA PHE A 150 13.04 43.18 -30.75
C PHE A 150 13.07 44.11 -29.53
N ILE A 151 12.71 45.39 -29.69
CA ILE A 151 12.48 46.32 -28.55
C ILE A 151 11.45 45.74 -27.57
N THR A 152 10.38 45.13 -28.08
CA THR A 152 9.31 44.54 -27.26
C THR A 152 9.81 43.34 -26.46
N ILE A 153 10.60 42.46 -27.09
CA ILE A 153 11.22 41.30 -26.44
C ILE A 153 12.15 41.76 -25.30
N VAL A 154 13.12 42.64 -25.60
CA VAL A 154 14.10 43.10 -24.59
C VAL A 154 13.40 43.87 -23.46
N SER A 155 12.37 44.66 -23.77
CA SER A 155 11.59 45.38 -22.74
C SER A 155 10.83 44.44 -21.82
N THR A 156 10.29 43.34 -22.36
CA THR A 156 9.56 42.33 -21.59
C THR A 156 10.49 41.57 -20.65
N GLU A 157 11.66 41.17 -21.14
CA GLU A 157 12.69 40.49 -20.36
C GLU A 157 13.23 41.37 -19.22
N LEU A 158 13.54 42.65 -19.51
CA LEU A 158 13.97 43.59 -18.49
C LEU A 158 12.90 43.79 -17.42
N ARG A 159 11.64 43.95 -17.83
CA ARG A 159 10.53 44.10 -16.88
C ARG A 159 10.38 42.86 -16.00
N SER A 160 10.49 41.66 -16.58
CA SER A 160 10.42 40.39 -15.83
C SER A 160 11.54 40.32 -14.77
N LEU A 161 12.77 40.63 -15.17
CA LEU A 161 13.93 40.65 -14.29
C LEU A 161 13.77 41.63 -13.11
N LEU A 162 13.24 42.83 -13.37
CA LEU A 162 12.98 43.84 -12.34
C LEU A 162 11.85 43.43 -11.38
N VAL A 163 10.78 42.82 -11.89
CA VAL A 163 9.69 42.28 -11.07
C VAL A 163 10.21 41.19 -10.13
N GLU A 164 11.01 40.26 -10.63
CA GLU A 164 11.58 39.16 -9.84
C GLU A 164 12.53 39.67 -8.73
N ALA A 165 13.39 40.64 -9.03
CA ALA A 165 14.27 41.27 -8.05
C ALA A 165 13.48 42.09 -7.02
N THR A 166 12.46 42.84 -7.44
CA THR A 166 11.56 43.59 -6.54
C THR A 166 10.79 42.66 -5.60
N ASN A 167 10.32 41.51 -6.09
CA ASN A 167 9.66 40.50 -5.27
C ASN A 167 10.64 39.89 -4.25
N LYS A 168 11.90 39.67 -4.62
CA LYS A 168 12.94 39.21 -3.68
C LYS A 168 13.23 40.25 -2.59
N LEU A 169 13.25 41.53 -2.92
CA LEU A 169 13.39 42.62 -1.95
C LEU A 169 12.20 42.66 -0.97
N LYS A 170 10.96 42.68 -1.48
CA LYS A 170 9.72 42.64 -0.67
C LYS A 170 9.68 41.40 0.23
N PHE A 171 10.17 40.27 -0.27
CA PHE A 171 10.29 39.03 0.50
C PHE A 171 11.36 39.10 1.61
N GLN A 172 12.49 39.77 1.35
CA GLN A 172 13.52 39.96 2.37
C GLN A 172 13.07 40.91 3.49
N ASP A 173 12.21 41.87 3.17
CA ASP A 173 11.57 42.77 4.14
C ASP A 173 10.52 42.01 5.00
N SER A 174 9.72 41.12 4.41
CA SER A 174 8.73 40.30 5.14
C SER A 174 9.32 39.18 6.00
N LEU A 175 10.55 38.73 5.69
CA LEU A 175 11.34 37.84 6.57
C LEU A 175 11.66 38.48 7.92
N GLY A 176 11.66 39.82 8.02
CA GLY A 176 11.79 40.52 9.29
C GLY A 176 10.59 40.37 10.23
N SER A 177 9.42 39.95 9.71
CA SER A 177 8.16 39.96 10.47
C SER A 177 7.44 38.62 10.62
N HIS A 178 7.69 37.58 9.80
CA HIS A 178 6.87 36.35 9.83
C HIS A 178 7.56 34.97 9.80
N SER A 179 8.89 34.84 9.83
CA SER A 179 9.52 33.51 9.95
C SER A 179 9.75 33.10 11.41
N ASN A 180 8.75 32.49 12.05
CA ASN A 180 8.91 31.77 13.32
C ASN A 180 9.74 30.47 13.12
N GLY A 181 11.04 30.59 12.80
CA GLY A 181 12.02 29.50 12.89
C GLY A 181 12.00 28.39 11.81
N ALA A 182 11.04 28.34 10.89
CA ALA A 182 10.96 27.28 9.86
C ALA A 182 12.04 27.43 8.76
N ARG A 183 12.72 26.33 8.41
CA ARG A 183 13.73 26.28 7.33
C ARG A 183 13.07 26.46 5.95
N ARG A 184 13.63 27.33 5.10
CA ARG A 184 13.13 27.58 3.74
C ARG A 184 13.78 26.64 2.72
N ILE A 185 12.96 25.97 1.92
CA ILE A 185 13.36 25.03 0.88
C ILE A 185 13.22 25.71 -0.47
N HIS A 186 14.35 25.91 -1.15
CA HIS A 186 14.42 26.46 -2.49
C HIS A 186 14.23 25.35 -3.53
N PHE A 187 13.12 25.39 -4.26
CA PHE A 187 12.88 24.46 -5.35
C PHE A 187 13.07 25.18 -6.68
N VAL A 188 14.04 24.72 -7.47
CA VAL A 188 14.18 25.14 -8.87
C VAL A 188 13.59 24.02 -9.73
N PRO A 189 12.45 24.23 -10.38
CA PRO A 189 11.89 23.25 -11.28
C PRO A 189 12.91 22.94 -12.39
N PRO A 190 13.22 21.67 -12.65
CA PRO A 190 14.22 21.35 -13.67
C PRO A 190 13.74 21.78 -15.05
N ASN A 191 14.59 22.54 -15.76
CA ASN A 191 14.43 22.96 -17.16
C ASN A 191 13.17 23.78 -17.52
N GLN A 192 12.65 24.62 -16.63
CA GLN A 192 11.70 25.67 -17.04
C GLN A 192 12.39 26.64 -18.01
N GLY A 193 11.91 26.69 -19.26
CA GLY A 193 12.36 27.65 -20.27
C GLY A 193 13.11 27.09 -21.48
N ARG A 194 13.44 25.79 -21.54
CA ARG A 194 13.99 25.19 -22.77
C ARG A 194 12.87 24.75 -23.70
N TYR A 195 12.65 25.50 -24.78
CA TYR A 195 11.77 25.07 -25.86
C TYR A 195 12.46 23.97 -26.68
N TRP A 196 12.03 22.72 -26.52
CA TRP A 196 12.47 21.62 -27.37
C TRP A 196 11.55 21.48 -28.58
N SER A 197 12.12 21.09 -29.72
CA SER A 197 11.30 20.72 -30.87
C SER A 197 10.39 19.53 -30.52
N PRO A 198 9.21 19.42 -31.17
CA PRO A 198 8.29 18.29 -30.93
C PRO A 198 8.98 16.92 -31.06
N VAL A 199 9.91 16.78 -32.01
CA VAL A 199 10.66 15.53 -32.26
C VAL A 199 11.59 15.19 -31.09
N VAL A 200 12.29 16.18 -30.53
CA VAL A 200 13.15 15.98 -29.36
C VAL A 200 12.33 15.60 -28.14
N SER A 201 11.22 16.32 -27.89
CA SER A 201 10.30 16.03 -26.77
C SER A 201 9.76 14.61 -26.83
N VAL A 202 9.23 14.18 -27.98
CA VAL A 202 8.71 12.83 -28.20
C VAL A 202 9.80 11.78 -27.98
N THR A 203 10.98 11.97 -28.56
CA THR A 203 12.07 10.99 -28.46
C THR A 203 12.57 10.84 -27.02
N VAL A 204 12.71 11.96 -26.30
CA VAL A 204 13.20 11.97 -24.93
C VAL A 204 12.18 11.37 -23.95
N VAL A 205 10.89 11.68 -24.13
CA VAL A 205 9.82 11.05 -23.34
C VAL A 205 9.73 9.55 -23.64
N LEU A 206 9.78 9.17 -24.92
CA LEU A 206 9.72 7.76 -25.32
C LEU A 206 10.86 6.94 -24.70
N ILE A 207 12.10 7.43 -24.79
CA ILE A 207 13.22 6.68 -24.23
C ILE A 207 13.17 6.60 -22.70
N ALA A 208 12.64 7.62 -22.05
CA ALA A 208 12.42 7.61 -20.60
C ALA A 208 11.38 6.57 -20.21
N ILE A 209 10.28 6.42 -20.97
CA ILE A 209 9.29 5.36 -20.76
C ILE A 209 9.91 3.98 -21.01
N ILE A 210 10.64 3.80 -22.11
CA ILE A 210 11.34 2.55 -22.42
C ILE A 210 12.28 2.14 -21.28
N HIS A 211 12.97 3.09 -20.68
CA HIS A 211 13.85 2.81 -19.55
C HIS A 211 13.10 2.60 -18.24
N CYS A 212 12.44 3.64 -17.73
CA CYS A 212 11.88 3.70 -16.39
C CYS A 212 10.64 2.80 -16.21
N MET A 213 9.95 2.46 -17.30
CA MET A 213 8.68 1.73 -17.25
C MET A 213 8.75 0.37 -17.94
N MET A 214 9.49 0.24 -19.03
CA MET A 214 9.64 -1.05 -19.73
C MET A 214 10.86 -1.86 -19.29
N GLY A 215 11.71 -1.32 -18.41
CA GLY A 215 12.86 -2.02 -17.83
C GLY A 215 14.01 -2.26 -18.81
N VAL A 216 14.10 -1.48 -19.89
CA VAL A 216 15.16 -1.65 -20.88
C VAL A 216 16.48 -1.08 -20.37
N ALA A 217 17.54 -1.89 -20.46
CA ALA A 217 18.88 -1.55 -19.99
C ALA A 217 19.47 -0.31 -20.68
N ARG A 218 20.30 0.44 -19.95
CA ARG A 218 20.90 1.71 -20.40
C ARG A 218 21.63 1.61 -21.75
N ASP A 219 22.40 0.55 -21.97
CA ASP A 219 23.15 0.38 -23.22
C ASP A 219 22.23 0.17 -24.43
N HIS A 220 21.12 -0.54 -24.24
CA HIS A 220 20.08 -0.69 -25.26
C HIS A 220 19.35 0.62 -25.51
N CYS A 221 19.05 1.41 -24.48
CA CYS A 221 18.47 2.74 -24.66
C CYS A 221 19.41 3.68 -25.43
N ASN A 222 20.72 3.64 -25.15
CA ASN A 222 21.71 4.41 -25.91
C ASN A 222 21.74 3.98 -27.38
N LEU A 223 21.62 2.68 -27.67
CA LEU A 223 21.52 2.18 -29.05
C LEU A 223 20.25 2.68 -29.73
N ILE A 224 19.08 2.55 -29.08
CA ILE A 224 17.79 3.00 -29.60
C ILE A 224 17.85 4.50 -29.95
N LEU A 225 18.38 5.33 -29.06
CA LEU A 225 18.55 6.77 -29.31
C LEU A 225 19.42 7.07 -30.54
N LYS A 226 20.56 6.37 -30.67
CA LYS A 226 21.45 6.52 -31.82
C LYS A 226 20.78 6.09 -33.12
N CYS A 227 20.05 4.97 -33.10
CA CYS A 227 19.31 4.47 -34.25
C CYS A 227 18.18 5.43 -34.65
N LEU A 228 17.36 5.91 -33.71
CA LEU A 228 16.28 6.86 -33.96
C LEU A 228 16.81 8.14 -34.61
N ARG A 229 17.89 8.72 -34.05
CA ARG A 229 18.53 9.90 -34.62
C ARG A 229 19.05 9.64 -36.05
N CYS A 230 19.69 8.49 -36.29
CA CYS A 230 20.19 8.13 -37.61
C CYS A 230 19.05 7.95 -38.64
N ILE A 231 17.96 7.29 -38.26
CA ILE A 231 16.77 7.08 -39.12
C ILE A 231 16.18 8.43 -39.52
N LEU A 232 16.03 9.36 -38.57
CA LEU A 232 15.53 10.70 -38.84
C LEU A 232 16.46 11.51 -39.74
N GLN A 233 17.78 11.38 -39.58
CA GLN A 233 18.76 12.00 -40.48
C GLN A 233 18.66 11.45 -41.90
N ILE A 234 18.54 10.12 -42.06
CA ILE A 234 18.35 9.49 -43.37
C ILE A 234 17.04 10.00 -44.01
N ALA A 235 15.93 10.02 -43.26
CA ALA A 235 14.65 10.50 -43.76
C ALA A 235 14.70 11.97 -44.19
N ALA A 236 15.37 12.83 -43.43
CA ALA A 236 15.55 14.24 -43.77
C ALA A 236 16.41 14.43 -45.03
N ASN A 237 17.50 13.67 -45.17
CA ASN A 237 18.38 13.73 -46.34
C ASN A 237 17.68 13.26 -47.63
N LEU A 238 16.73 12.33 -47.54
CA LEU A 238 15.95 11.88 -48.70
C LEU A 238 15.00 12.95 -49.27
N GLN A 239 14.73 14.04 -48.55
CA GLN A 239 13.85 15.13 -49.00
C GLN A 239 14.58 16.34 -49.64
N ASN A 240 15.92 16.27 -49.78
CA ASN A 240 16.79 16.97 -50.73
C ASN A 240 16.70 18.51 -50.95
N SER A 241 15.94 19.32 -50.19
CA SER A 241 15.96 20.79 -50.41
C SER A 241 15.87 21.72 -49.19
N ARG A 242 15.80 21.22 -47.94
CA ARG A 242 15.89 22.03 -46.70
C ARG A 242 16.55 21.28 -45.51
N SER A 243 17.39 20.29 -45.77
CA SER A 243 17.81 19.27 -44.79
C SER A 243 18.68 19.80 -43.65
N ASP A 244 19.59 20.72 -43.91
CA ASP A 244 20.69 20.97 -42.96
C ASP A 244 20.27 21.77 -41.74
N SER A 245 19.49 22.84 -41.91
CA SER A 245 18.94 23.61 -40.79
C SER A 245 17.92 22.79 -39.99
N PHE A 246 17.09 21.98 -40.65
CA PHE A 246 16.15 21.09 -39.99
C PHE A 246 16.87 20.02 -39.16
N ILE A 247 17.92 19.39 -39.72
CA ILE A 247 18.75 18.42 -39.01
C ILE A 247 19.44 19.08 -37.83
N GLN A 248 20.03 20.28 -38.00
CA GLN A 248 20.70 20.98 -36.91
C GLN A 248 19.75 21.39 -35.77
N ASN A 249 18.57 21.91 -36.09
CA ASN A 249 17.65 22.47 -35.09
C ASN A 249 16.69 21.45 -34.47
N HIS A 250 16.36 20.35 -35.17
CA HIS A 250 15.32 19.41 -34.73
C HIS A 250 15.80 17.97 -34.51
N ILE A 251 16.88 17.52 -35.16
CA ILE A 251 17.36 16.13 -35.04
C ILE A 251 18.66 16.03 -34.24
N ASN A 252 19.62 16.92 -34.47
CA ASN A 252 20.89 16.93 -33.75
C ASN A 252 20.78 17.19 -32.24
N PRO A 253 19.78 17.93 -31.74
CA PRO A 253 19.56 18.08 -30.30
C PRO A 253 19.05 16.81 -29.61
N ILE A 254 18.61 15.79 -30.37
CA ILE A 254 18.21 14.50 -29.80
C ILE A 254 19.42 13.87 -29.10
N PRO A 255 19.31 13.54 -27.80
CA PRO A 255 20.41 12.97 -27.05
C PRO A 255 20.77 11.58 -27.57
N ILE A 256 22.05 11.26 -27.60
CA ILE A 256 22.56 9.92 -27.96
C ILE A 256 22.85 9.05 -26.73
N THR A 257 22.57 9.56 -25.53
CA THR A 257 22.71 8.83 -24.27
C THR A 257 21.49 9.03 -23.38
N LEU A 258 21.09 7.95 -22.71
CA LEU A 258 19.99 7.94 -21.77
C LEU A 258 20.17 8.94 -20.60
N PRO A 259 21.35 9.06 -19.95
CA PRO A 259 21.53 10.04 -18.88
C PRO A 259 21.24 11.48 -19.31
N THR A 260 21.59 11.85 -20.55
CA THR A 260 21.28 13.17 -21.11
C THR A 260 19.77 13.33 -21.29
N ALA A 261 19.09 12.32 -21.83
CA ALA A 261 17.63 12.32 -21.97
C ALA A 261 16.91 12.48 -20.62
N LEU A 262 17.30 11.69 -19.61
CA LEU A 262 16.75 11.79 -18.26
C LEU A 262 17.05 13.14 -17.59
N HIS A 263 18.21 13.74 -17.88
CA HIS A 263 18.57 15.07 -17.40
C HIS A 263 17.72 16.16 -18.08
N TYR A 264 17.44 16.05 -19.38
CA TYR A 264 16.54 16.97 -20.07
C TYR A 264 15.16 16.97 -19.40
N LEU A 265 14.65 15.80 -19.00
CA LEU A 265 13.35 15.72 -18.32
C LEU A 265 13.38 16.06 -16.82
N GLY A 266 14.56 16.23 -16.21
CA GLY A 266 14.63 16.55 -14.78
C GLY A 266 14.07 15.49 -13.83
N LEU A 267 14.04 14.21 -14.26
CA LEU A 267 13.35 13.13 -13.53
C LEU A 267 14.07 12.65 -12.27
N LYS A 268 15.38 12.89 -12.19
CA LYS A 268 16.19 12.49 -11.04
C LYS A 268 15.92 13.39 -9.86
N ASP A 269 15.88 12.78 -8.68
CA ASP A 269 15.74 13.50 -7.42
C ASP A 269 17.00 13.41 -6.56
N GLU A 270 17.12 14.32 -5.60
CA GLU A 270 18.21 14.29 -4.62
C GLU A 270 17.92 13.24 -3.55
N LEU A 271 18.88 12.34 -3.33
CA LEU A 271 18.80 11.30 -2.31
C LEU A 271 19.93 11.50 -1.30
N ASP A 272 19.58 11.43 -0.02
CA ASP A 272 20.57 11.23 1.03
C ASP A 272 21.10 9.80 0.94
N LEU A 273 22.42 9.68 0.78
CA LEU A 273 23.11 8.39 0.71
C LEU A 273 23.87 8.14 2.00
N PHE A 274 23.82 6.90 2.49
CA PHE A 274 24.55 6.48 3.68
C PHE A 274 25.35 5.21 3.41
N VAL A 275 26.62 5.20 3.83
CA VAL A 275 27.41 3.96 3.91
C VAL A 275 26.99 3.22 5.17
N VAL A 276 26.71 1.92 5.02
CA VAL A 276 26.20 1.07 6.09
C VAL A 276 27.28 0.07 6.49
N CYS A 277 27.57 -0.03 7.78
CA CYS A 277 28.45 -1.06 8.31
C CYS A 277 27.85 -2.46 8.08
N PRO A 278 28.58 -3.41 7.45
CA PRO A 278 28.05 -4.76 7.22
C PRO A 278 27.80 -5.56 8.51
N ASP A 279 28.54 -5.27 9.59
CA ASP A 279 28.49 -6.08 10.80
C ASP A 279 27.51 -5.53 11.85
N CYS A 280 27.39 -4.20 11.95
CA CYS A 280 26.61 -3.55 13.00
C CYS A 280 25.54 -2.56 12.51
N ASP A 281 25.31 -2.47 11.20
CA ASP A 281 24.28 -1.61 10.57
C ASP A 281 24.41 -0.09 10.83
N SER A 282 25.52 0.37 11.38
CA SER A 282 25.73 1.80 11.63
C SER A 282 25.79 2.59 10.33
N LEU A 283 25.18 3.78 10.34
CA LEU A 283 25.04 4.65 9.18
C LEU A 283 26.06 5.79 9.20
N TYR A 284 26.68 6.03 8.05
CA TYR A 284 27.59 7.15 7.80
C TYR A 284 27.08 7.96 6.60
N LYS A 285 26.58 9.18 6.84
CA LYS A 285 26.04 10.04 5.77
C LYS A 285 27.15 10.39 4.77
N GLN A 286 26.88 10.21 3.49
CA GLN A 286 27.74 10.63 2.39
C GLN A 286 27.44 12.10 2.07
N GLY A 287 28.47 12.94 2.03
CA GLY A 287 28.35 14.36 1.68
C GLY A 287 29.68 14.90 1.15
N ASN A 288 29.65 16.10 0.57
CA ASN A 288 30.83 16.70 -0.09
C ASN A 288 31.99 17.00 0.88
N GLU A 289 31.71 17.13 2.17
CA GLU A 289 32.70 17.46 3.22
C GLU A 289 32.95 16.31 4.22
N CYS A 290 32.25 15.17 4.08
CA CYS A 290 32.32 14.08 5.06
C CYS A 290 33.36 13.01 4.68
N ASN A 291 34.49 12.99 5.39
CA ASN A 291 35.43 11.88 5.33
C ASN A 291 34.88 10.67 6.10
N ILE A 292 34.28 9.73 5.37
CA ILE A 292 33.82 8.46 5.93
C ILE A 292 35.05 7.57 6.22
N PRO A 293 35.17 6.99 7.44
CA PRO A 293 36.32 6.16 7.77
C PRO A 293 36.32 4.85 6.97
N ASP A 294 37.50 4.30 6.67
CA ASP A 294 37.60 3.01 5.97
C ASP A 294 37.06 1.84 6.79
N LYS A 295 37.08 1.98 8.13
CA LYS A 295 36.60 1.00 9.09
C LYS A 295 35.54 1.63 10.00
N CYS A 296 34.56 0.83 10.39
CA CYS A 296 33.49 1.24 11.28
C CYS A 296 34.04 1.70 12.64
N SER A 297 33.67 2.90 13.03
CA SER A 297 34.01 3.53 14.30
C SER A 297 32.92 3.39 15.38
N SER A 298 31.83 2.67 15.08
CA SER A 298 30.72 2.54 16.01
C SER A 298 31.07 1.67 17.21
N LEU A 299 30.58 2.08 18.38
CA LEU A 299 30.76 1.37 19.64
C LEU A 299 29.57 0.45 19.89
N ASN A 300 29.84 -0.76 20.39
CA ASN A 300 28.80 -1.64 20.91
C ASN A 300 28.40 -1.24 22.35
N SER A 301 27.45 -1.96 22.95
CA SER A 301 26.97 -1.69 24.32
C SER A 301 28.04 -1.87 25.42
N ARG A 302 29.21 -2.45 25.10
CA ARG A 302 30.35 -2.61 25.99
C ARG A 302 31.44 -1.55 25.75
N GLY A 303 31.22 -0.62 24.82
CA GLY A 303 32.20 0.40 24.44
C GLY A 303 33.32 -0.11 23.52
N GLU A 304 33.16 -1.29 22.90
CA GLU A 304 34.14 -1.85 21.97
C GLU A 304 33.84 -1.36 20.53
N VAL A 305 34.89 -0.99 19.79
CA VAL A 305 34.78 -0.49 18.40
C VAL A 305 34.56 -1.64 17.43
N CYS A 306 33.53 -1.54 16.58
CA CYS A 306 33.19 -2.55 15.57
C CYS A 306 34.34 -2.87 14.59
N SER A 307 35.02 -1.85 14.06
CA SER A 307 36.21 -1.98 13.18
C SER A 307 36.01 -2.72 11.85
N ALA A 308 34.77 -3.11 11.50
CA ALA A 308 34.43 -3.74 10.23
C ALA A 308 34.79 -2.84 9.04
N SER A 309 35.26 -3.41 7.92
CA SER A 309 35.53 -2.63 6.73
C SER A 309 34.22 -2.08 6.15
N LEU A 310 34.20 -0.79 5.77
CA LEU A 310 33.04 -0.15 5.15
C LEU A 310 33.08 -0.21 3.62
N PHE A 311 34.26 -0.50 3.05
CA PHE A 311 34.51 -0.43 1.62
C PHE A 311 35.20 -1.70 1.11
N THR A 312 34.93 -2.05 -0.14
CA THR A 312 35.71 -3.02 -0.92
C THR A 312 36.57 -2.28 -1.93
N GLU A 313 37.80 -2.72 -2.12
CA GLU A 313 38.64 -2.22 -3.21
C GLU A 313 38.20 -2.85 -4.53
N GLN A 314 38.07 -2.00 -5.55
CA GLN A 314 37.70 -2.39 -6.90
C GLN A 314 38.86 -2.04 -7.83
N HIS A 315 39.15 -2.93 -8.77
CA HIS A 315 40.23 -2.76 -9.73
C HIS A 315 39.70 -2.81 -11.16
N ARG A 316 40.17 -1.88 -12.01
CA ARG A 316 39.94 -1.91 -13.45
C ARG A 316 41.21 -1.47 -14.17
N GLY A 317 41.99 -2.44 -14.65
CA GLY A 317 43.35 -2.19 -15.11
C GLY A 317 44.19 -1.58 -13.99
N ASN A 318 44.84 -0.45 -14.25
CA ASN A 318 45.68 0.26 -13.27
C ASN A 318 44.89 1.21 -12.34
N ARG A 319 43.55 1.27 -12.44
CA ARG A 319 42.73 2.13 -11.59
C ARG A 319 42.17 1.32 -10.43
N THR A 320 42.44 1.79 -9.21
CA THR A 320 41.85 1.27 -7.97
C THR A 320 40.93 2.32 -7.37
N TRP A 321 39.73 1.93 -6.96
CA TRP A 321 38.82 2.80 -6.21
C TRP A 321 38.10 2.02 -5.11
N LYS A 322 37.65 2.73 -4.08
CA LYS A 322 36.88 2.14 -2.97
C LYS A 322 35.39 2.19 -3.28
N LYS A 323 34.69 1.10 -3.03
CA LYS A 323 33.24 0.97 -3.19
C LYS A 323 32.59 0.58 -1.85
N PRO A 324 31.59 1.32 -1.34
CA PRO A 324 30.84 0.92 -0.16
C PRO A 324 30.29 -0.50 -0.26
N ILE A 325 30.36 -1.27 0.84
CA ILE A 325 29.85 -2.64 0.88
C ILE A 325 28.32 -2.66 0.86
N ARG A 326 27.68 -1.79 1.64
CA ARG A 326 26.22 -1.61 1.70
C ARG A 326 25.88 -0.12 1.66
N ARG A 327 24.74 0.22 1.06
CA ARG A 327 24.21 1.59 1.01
C ARG A 327 22.75 1.63 1.43
N TYR A 328 22.44 2.53 2.36
CA TYR A 328 21.07 2.93 2.66
C TYR A 328 20.78 4.25 1.92
N THR A 329 19.54 4.39 1.44
CA THR A 329 19.13 5.59 0.70
C THR A 329 17.81 6.11 1.23
N HIS A 330 17.74 7.43 1.39
CA HIS A 330 16.57 8.15 1.87
C HIS A 330 16.27 9.30 0.90
N GLN A 331 15.04 9.40 0.42
CA GLN A 331 14.57 10.60 -0.27
C GLN A 331 14.16 11.60 0.81
N PRO A 332 14.66 12.84 0.86
CA PRO A 332 14.14 13.85 1.79
C PRO A 332 12.70 14.24 1.47
N LEU A 333 11.85 14.40 2.48
CA LEU A 333 10.42 14.70 2.30
C LEU A 333 10.21 16.05 1.60
N GLU A 334 11.04 17.04 1.88
CA GLU A 334 10.99 18.34 1.22
C GLU A 334 11.29 18.27 -0.29
N SER A 335 12.14 17.33 -0.72
CA SER A 335 12.47 17.13 -2.13
C SER A 335 11.24 16.61 -2.88
N TRP A 336 10.60 15.59 -2.31
CA TRP A 336 9.37 15.03 -2.83
C TRP A 336 8.22 16.07 -2.79
N LEU A 337 7.99 16.74 -1.66
CA LEU A 337 6.94 17.74 -1.50
C LEU A 337 7.09 18.91 -2.48
N SER A 338 8.31 19.37 -2.72
CA SER A 338 8.56 20.47 -3.64
C SER A 338 8.08 20.16 -5.06
N ARG A 339 8.33 18.93 -5.53
CA ARG A 339 7.77 18.47 -6.82
C ARG A 339 6.27 18.23 -6.73
N PHE A 340 5.84 17.55 -5.67
CA PHE A 340 4.46 17.14 -5.45
C PHE A 340 3.48 18.33 -5.44
N LEU A 341 3.83 19.42 -4.76
CA LEU A 341 3.00 20.64 -4.63
C LEU A 341 3.13 21.61 -5.81
N ASN A 342 4.15 21.48 -6.65
CA ASN A 342 4.25 22.26 -7.91
C ASN A 342 3.38 21.69 -9.04
N ARG A 343 2.64 20.62 -8.76
CA ARG A 343 1.72 19.99 -9.71
C ARG A 343 0.33 20.64 -9.64
N PRO A 344 -0.26 21.03 -10.78
CA PRO A 344 -1.61 21.60 -10.83
C PRO A 344 -2.67 20.72 -10.14
N GLY A 345 -3.56 21.34 -9.38
CA GLY A 345 -4.71 20.69 -8.72
C GLY A 345 -4.39 19.87 -7.46
N ILE A 346 -3.12 19.57 -7.16
CA ILE A 346 -2.76 18.78 -5.96
C ILE A 346 -3.14 19.52 -4.69
N GLU A 347 -2.80 20.81 -4.57
CA GLU A 347 -3.10 21.59 -3.37
C GLU A 347 -4.61 21.69 -3.12
N ASP A 348 -5.44 21.77 -4.17
CA ASP A 348 -6.91 21.77 -4.03
C ASP A 348 -7.43 20.46 -3.45
N LEU A 349 -6.87 19.32 -3.87
CA LEU A 349 -7.20 18.01 -3.32
C LEU A 349 -6.78 17.91 -1.85
N LEU A 350 -5.58 18.36 -1.49
CA LEU A 350 -5.08 18.34 -0.10
C LEU A 350 -5.92 19.23 0.82
N GLU A 351 -6.34 20.40 0.33
CA GLU A 351 -7.17 21.34 1.08
C GLU A 351 -8.61 20.87 1.24
N SER A 352 -9.09 19.96 0.40
CA SER A 352 -10.43 19.37 0.56
C SER A 352 -10.52 18.40 1.74
N ALA A 353 -9.40 17.81 2.17
CA ALA A 353 -9.37 16.90 3.30
C ALA A 353 -9.54 17.65 4.64
N ARG A 354 -10.57 17.26 5.39
CA ARG A 354 -10.87 17.80 6.73
C ARG A 354 -11.33 16.66 7.63
N PRO A 355 -10.87 16.58 8.90
CA PRO A 355 -11.45 15.66 9.84
C PRO A 355 -12.93 16.00 10.08
N MET A 356 -13.83 15.08 9.76
CA MET A 356 -15.26 15.24 10.01
C MET A 356 -15.87 13.88 10.30
N LYS A 357 -16.35 13.65 11.52
CA LYS A 357 -16.98 12.38 11.89
C LYS A 357 -18.27 12.19 11.07
N GLU A 358 -18.37 11.10 10.33
CA GLU A 358 -19.52 10.76 9.48
C GLU A 358 -20.18 9.47 9.96
N PRO A 359 -21.53 9.39 10.09
CA PRO A 359 -22.22 8.14 10.46
C PRO A 359 -21.96 6.99 9.48
N LEU A 360 -21.83 7.31 8.20
CA LEU A 360 -21.34 6.43 7.15
C LEU A 360 -19.91 6.86 6.81
N CYS A 361 -18.93 6.20 7.41
CA CYS A 361 -17.54 6.53 7.23
C CYS A 361 -17.03 5.98 5.88
N THR A 362 -16.62 6.84 4.96
CA THR A 362 -16.14 6.45 3.62
C THR A 362 -14.62 6.52 3.46
N ASP A 363 -13.94 7.32 4.29
CA ASP A 363 -12.49 7.50 4.29
C ASP A 363 -11.93 7.72 5.71
N ILE A 364 -10.61 7.68 5.86
CA ILE A 364 -9.90 7.81 7.14
C ILE A 364 -10.16 9.13 7.87
N TRP A 365 -10.42 10.20 7.13
CA TRP A 365 -10.81 11.50 7.70
C TRP A 365 -12.20 11.50 8.34
N GLY A 366 -13.01 10.48 8.02
CA GLY A 366 -14.31 10.22 8.66
C GLY A 366 -14.20 9.52 10.03
N GLY A 367 -13.02 8.97 10.35
CA GLY A 367 -12.76 8.25 11.60
C GLY A 367 -12.45 9.20 12.76
N SER A 368 -12.53 8.69 14.00
CA SER A 368 -12.27 9.51 15.18
C SER A 368 -10.81 9.88 15.38
N TYR A 369 -9.86 9.09 14.86
CA TYR A 369 -8.45 9.22 15.23
C TYR A 369 -7.80 10.52 14.72
N LEU A 370 -7.98 10.87 13.45
CA LEU A 370 -7.44 12.12 12.91
C LEU A 370 -8.19 13.35 13.44
N TYR A 371 -9.49 13.19 13.72
CA TYR A 371 -10.29 14.23 14.35
C TYR A 371 -9.76 14.58 15.75
N ASP A 372 -9.53 13.56 16.59
CA ASP A 372 -9.04 13.70 17.97
C ASP A 372 -7.49 13.73 18.06
N PHE A 373 -6.78 13.97 16.94
CA PHE A 373 -5.33 13.90 16.89
C PHE A 373 -4.68 15.07 17.67
N PRO A 374 -3.71 14.84 18.57
CA PRO A 374 -3.18 15.87 19.47
C PRO A 374 -2.61 17.10 18.73
N GLY A 375 -3.19 18.28 18.99
CA GLY A 375 -2.69 19.57 18.51
C GLY A 375 -1.83 20.30 19.55
N ASN A 376 -0.77 20.99 19.12
CA ASN A 376 0.01 21.87 20.00
C ASN A 376 -0.78 23.16 20.32
N GLY A 377 -1.69 23.08 21.31
CA GLY A 377 -2.51 24.21 21.75
C GLY A 377 -3.79 24.47 20.93
N GLN A 378 -4.08 23.61 19.94
CA GLN A 378 -5.32 23.59 19.16
C GLN A 378 -6.13 22.32 19.48
N ALA A 379 -7.40 22.28 19.11
CA ALA A 379 -8.23 21.10 19.41
C ALA A 379 -7.78 19.87 18.61
N SER A 380 -7.22 20.06 17.40
CA SER A 380 -6.56 19.02 16.62
C SER A 380 -5.34 19.55 15.87
N PHE A 381 -4.34 18.68 15.62
CA PHE A 381 -3.25 19.00 14.68
C PHE A 381 -3.79 19.31 13.28
N PHE A 382 -4.95 18.80 12.86
CA PHE A 382 -5.43 19.04 11.49
C PHE A 382 -6.34 20.28 11.37
N GLU A 383 -6.55 21.02 12.45
CA GLU A 383 -7.15 22.36 12.42
C GLU A 383 -6.12 23.39 11.92
N CYS A 384 -5.95 23.40 10.60
CA CYS A 384 -4.89 24.16 9.92
C CYS A 384 -5.26 25.64 9.68
N PRO A 385 -4.35 26.59 9.94
CA PRO A 385 -4.46 27.97 9.45
C PRO A 385 -4.57 28.05 7.92
N ARG A 386 -5.13 29.15 7.39
CA ARG A 386 -5.37 29.33 5.93
C ARG A 386 -4.10 29.41 5.10
N ASP A 387 -2.95 29.72 5.68
CA ASP A 387 -1.67 29.96 5.02
C ASP A 387 -0.67 28.81 5.25
N GLU A 388 -1.10 27.72 5.87
CA GLU A 388 -0.29 26.53 6.15
C GLU A 388 -0.94 25.29 5.51
N LEU A 389 -0.15 24.23 5.28
CA LEU A 389 -0.65 22.88 4.99
C LEU A 389 -0.21 21.91 6.08
N ARG A 390 -1.14 21.07 6.54
CA ARG A 390 -0.87 20.01 7.52
C ARG A 390 -1.22 18.65 6.93
N LEU A 391 -0.19 17.83 6.76
CA LEU A 391 -0.27 16.58 6.01
C LEU A 391 -0.17 15.36 6.93
N ALA A 392 -1.05 14.40 6.71
CA ALA A 392 -1.04 13.08 7.33
C ALA A 392 -0.50 12.04 6.35
N PHE A 393 0.39 11.17 6.82
CA PHE A 393 0.94 10.07 6.03
C PHE A 393 0.66 8.70 6.66
N LEU A 394 0.32 7.72 5.82
CA LEU A 394 0.35 6.32 6.19
C LEU A 394 1.74 5.76 5.87
N LEU A 395 2.39 5.16 6.85
CA LEU A 395 3.67 4.47 6.71
C LEU A 395 3.45 2.99 6.36
N TYR A 396 4.17 2.53 5.35
CA TYR A 396 4.31 1.11 5.05
C TYR A 396 5.79 0.72 4.99
N TYR A 397 6.09 -0.46 5.52
CA TYR A 397 7.41 -1.07 5.48
C TYR A 397 7.24 -2.58 5.35
N ASP A 398 7.94 -3.15 4.39
CA ASP A 398 8.11 -4.59 4.30
C ASP A 398 9.44 -4.94 3.64
N GLN A 399 9.78 -6.21 3.68
CA GLN A 399 10.99 -6.78 3.11
C GLN A 399 10.68 -7.77 2.03
N PHE A 400 11.44 -7.69 0.96
CA PHE A 400 11.25 -8.54 -0.20
C PHE A 400 12.58 -9.10 -0.69
N ASN A 401 12.52 -10.26 -1.36
CA ASN A 401 13.70 -10.89 -1.94
C ASN A 401 13.86 -10.49 -3.40
N TYR A 402 14.81 -9.62 -3.69
CA TYR A 402 14.98 -9.13 -5.05
C TYR A 402 15.46 -10.17 -6.05
N PHE A 403 16.14 -11.25 -5.65
CA PHE A 403 16.51 -12.30 -6.61
C PHE A 403 15.33 -13.15 -7.06
N THR A 404 14.13 -12.93 -6.48
CA THR A 404 12.97 -13.80 -6.57
C THR A 404 13.34 -15.26 -6.23
N LEU A 405 12.39 -16.21 -6.32
CA LEU A 405 12.72 -17.63 -6.20
C LEU A 405 13.42 -18.20 -7.45
N LYS A 406 13.62 -17.40 -8.51
CA LYS A 406 14.06 -17.87 -9.83
C LYS A 406 15.58 -18.10 -9.95
N ILE A 407 16.40 -17.51 -9.08
CA ILE A 407 17.87 -17.60 -9.19
C ILE A 407 18.43 -18.46 -8.03
N ALA A 408 18.56 -19.76 -8.27
CA ALA A 408 19.41 -20.72 -7.54
C ALA A 408 19.53 -20.49 -6.01
N GLY A 409 18.41 -20.32 -5.30
CA GLY A 409 18.36 -20.29 -3.84
C GLY A 409 19.08 -19.11 -3.15
N LYS A 410 19.56 -18.09 -3.88
CA LYS A 410 20.16 -16.91 -3.24
C LYS A 410 19.07 -16.07 -2.56
N GLN A 411 19.04 -16.08 -1.24
CA GLN A 411 18.16 -15.23 -0.44
C GLN A 411 18.88 -13.93 -0.08
N CYS A 412 18.35 -12.80 -0.54
CA CYS A 412 18.85 -11.48 -0.17
C CYS A 412 17.65 -10.56 0.08
N SER A 413 17.36 -10.30 1.35
CA SER A 413 16.23 -9.49 1.79
C SER A 413 16.56 -8.00 1.71
N SER A 414 15.74 -7.18 1.06
CA SER A 414 15.85 -5.72 1.05
C SER A 414 14.58 -5.12 1.64
N GLY A 415 14.73 -4.08 2.47
CA GLY A 415 13.59 -3.36 3.04
C GLY A 415 13.13 -2.21 2.14
N PHE A 416 11.83 -2.07 1.97
CA PHE A 416 11.18 -0.98 1.24
C PHE A 416 10.34 -0.14 2.20
N VAL A 417 10.60 1.16 2.26
CA VAL A 417 9.81 2.10 3.07
C VAL A 417 9.12 3.09 2.15
N MET A 418 7.82 3.21 2.29
CA MET A 418 7.04 4.23 1.58
C MET A 418 6.01 4.89 2.48
N MET A 419 5.57 6.07 2.07
CA MET A 419 4.51 6.81 2.72
C MET A 419 3.46 7.26 1.71
N VAL A 420 2.20 7.19 2.13
CA VAL A 420 1.03 7.59 1.34
C VAL A 420 0.41 8.83 1.97
N CYS A 421 0.26 9.91 1.21
CA CYS A 421 -0.38 11.13 1.71
C CYS A 421 -1.89 10.92 1.85
N LEU A 422 -2.39 10.84 3.09
CA LEU A 422 -3.78 10.57 3.40
C LEU A 422 -4.69 11.77 3.07
N ASN A 423 -4.15 12.98 2.94
CA ASN A 423 -4.93 14.16 2.54
C ASN A 423 -5.43 14.08 1.08
N LEU A 424 -4.83 13.26 0.23
CA LEU A 424 -5.37 13.03 -1.11
C LEU A 424 -6.60 12.11 -1.03
N PRO A 425 -7.64 12.27 -1.87
CA PRO A 425 -8.74 11.30 -1.96
C PRO A 425 -8.23 9.88 -2.22
N HIS A 426 -8.93 8.87 -1.71
CA HIS A 426 -8.51 7.48 -1.80
C HIS A 426 -8.24 7.04 -3.25
N GLU A 427 -9.04 7.53 -4.18
CA GLU A 427 -8.98 7.19 -5.61
C GLU A 427 -7.57 7.45 -6.14
N VAL A 428 -6.98 8.60 -5.81
CA VAL A 428 -5.72 9.10 -6.38
C VAL A 428 -4.52 8.93 -5.46
N ARG A 429 -4.71 8.75 -4.14
CA ARG A 429 -3.58 8.75 -3.18
C ARG A 429 -2.55 7.65 -3.42
N TYR A 430 -2.97 6.53 -4.03
CA TYR A 430 -2.12 5.39 -4.34
C TYR A 430 -1.58 5.38 -5.78
N ASP A 431 -1.83 6.43 -6.58
CA ASP A 431 -1.18 6.57 -7.88
C ASP A 431 0.34 6.64 -7.70
N LEU A 432 1.12 5.94 -8.54
CA LEU A 432 2.59 5.96 -8.50
C LEU A 432 3.20 7.38 -8.40
N LYS A 433 2.60 8.36 -9.08
CA LYS A 433 3.03 9.77 -9.05
C LYS A 433 2.80 10.48 -7.70
N ASN A 434 1.97 9.91 -6.82
CA ASN A 434 1.53 10.47 -5.54
C ASN A 434 2.10 9.72 -4.33
N ILE A 435 2.81 8.61 -4.56
CA ILE A 435 3.51 7.89 -3.51
C ILE A 435 4.84 8.57 -3.20
N TYR A 436 5.13 8.69 -1.91
CA TYR A 436 6.45 9.09 -1.42
C TYR A 436 7.27 7.84 -1.15
N VAL A 437 8.23 7.57 -2.03
CA VAL A 437 9.17 6.45 -1.87
C VAL A 437 10.26 6.89 -0.91
N THR A 438 10.09 6.59 0.37
CA THR A 438 10.85 7.21 1.45
C THR A 438 12.28 6.67 1.52
N ALA A 439 12.46 5.35 1.55
CA ALA A 439 13.77 4.76 1.74
C ALA A 439 13.89 3.31 1.25
N MET A 440 15.14 2.91 0.98
CA MET A 440 15.51 1.50 0.77
C MET A 440 16.57 1.06 1.76
N ILE A 441 16.29 -0.03 2.48
CA ILE A 441 17.17 -0.66 3.47
C ILE A 441 17.93 -1.81 2.82
N PRO A 442 19.28 -1.80 2.84
CA PRO A 442 20.07 -2.79 2.13
C PRO A 442 20.05 -4.17 2.78
N GLY A 443 20.06 -5.20 1.95
CA GLY A 443 20.25 -6.59 2.38
C GLY A 443 21.69 -6.92 2.82
N PRO A 444 22.03 -8.20 3.07
CA PRO A 444 21.28 -9.40 2.65
C PRO A 444 20.26 -9.95 3.65
N HIS A 445 20.25 -9.46 4.88
CA HIS A 445 19.37 -9.94 5.93
C HIS A 445 18.50 -8.81 6.45
N GLU A 446 17.37 -9.21 7.04
CA GLU A 446 16.53 -8.33 7.82
C GLU A 446 17.35 -7.63 8.92
N PRO A 447 17.20 -6.31 9.11
CA PRO A 447 17.80 -5.62 10.25
C PRO A 447 17.39 -6.29 11.55
N GLY A 448 18.36 -6.52 12.44
CA GLY A 448 18.06 -6.97 13.79
C GLY A 448 17.11 -5.98 14.49
N TRP A 449 16.35 -6.46 15.49
CA TRP A 449 15.28 -5.69 16.10
C TRP A 449 15.73 -4.31 16.62
N GLU A 450 16.87 -4.20 17.30
CA GLU A 450 17.39 -2.89 17.73
C GLU A 450 17.97 -2.06 16.58
N ASN A 451 18.50 -2.72 15.54
CA ASN A 451 19.16 -2.06 14.41
C ASN A 451 18.18 -1.38 13.46
N ILE A 452 16.90 -1.77 13.43
CA ILE A 452 15.87 -1.09 12.60
C ILE A 452 15.80 0.41 12.93
N ASN A 453 16.01 0.80 14.20
CA ASN A 453 16.04 2.19 14.63
C ASN A 453 17.13 3.00 13.91
N LYS A 454 18.28 2.38 13.58
CA LYS A 454 19.35 3.06 12.84
C LYS A 454 18.88 3.49 11.45
N PHE A 455 18.11 2.63 10.78
CA PHE A 455 17.54 2.91 9.46
C PHE A 455 16.32 3.83 9.51
N MET A 456 15.54 3.81 10.59
CA MET A 456 14.41 4.72 10.78
C MET A 456 14.84 6.12 11.19
N LYS A 457 16.01 6.26 11.83
CA LYS A 457 16.50 7.53 12.34
C LYS A 457 16.56 8.65 11.28
N PRO A 458 17.12 8.46 10.06
CA PRO A 458 17.10 9.51 9.03
C PRO A 458 15.69 9.97 8.64
N ILE A 459 14.75 9.03 8.53
CA ILE A 459 13.35 9.30 8.20
C ILE A 459 12.68 10.10 9.31
N ILE A 460 12.91 9.68 10.56
CA ILE A 460 12.31 10.30 11.75
C ILE A 460 12.94 11.65 12.05
N ASP A 461 14.24 11.84 11.84
CA ASP A 461 14.91 13.15 11.95
C ASP A 461 14.27 14.15 10.96
N ASN A 462 14.01 13.73 9.72
CA ASN A 462 13.34 14.55 8.71
C ASN A 462 11.87 14.83 9.07
N LEU A 463 11.10 13.81 9.46
CA LEU A 463 9.71 13.99 9.91
C LEU A 463 9.59 14.84 11.18
N TYR A 464 10.56 14.76 12.10
CA TYR A 464 10.54 15.52 13.34
C TYR A 464 10.63 17.02 13.08
N GLU A 465 11.50 17.46 12.15
CA GLU A 465 11.57 18.86 11.70
C GLU A 465 10.23 19.31 11.09
N HIS A 466 9.63 18.47 10.25
CA HIS A 466 8.31 18.75 9.66
C HIS A 466 7.18 18.84 10.70
N TYR A 467 7.25 18.07 11.77
CA TYR A 467 6.25 18.07 12.85
C TYR A 467 6.42 19.28 13.79
N GLU A 468 7.64 19.54 14.26
CA GLU A 468 7.91 20.54 15.30
C GLU A 468 7.81 21.97 14.77
N SER A 469 8.65 22.33 13.79
CA SER A 469 8.70 23.67 13.20
C SER A 469 7.94 23.77 11.89
N GLY A 470 7.86 22.67 11.13
CA GLY A 470 7.49 22.69 9.72
C GLY A 470 8.63 23.21 8.84
N VAL A 471 8.41 23.12 7.52
CA VAL A 471 9.30 23.66 6.49
C VAL A 471 8.55 24.65 5.61
N TYR A 472 9.24 25.65 5.08
CA TYR A 472 8.67 26.61 4.15
C TYR A 472 9.10 26.28 2.72
N ILE A 473 8.19 25.78 1.89
CA ILE A 473 8.48 25.50 0.47
C ILE A 473 8.36 26.81 -0.29
N SER A 474 9.45 27.25 -0.91
CA SER A 474 9.59 28.59 -1.48
C SER A 474 8.66 28.92 -2.65
N LYS A 475 8.12 27.91 -3.35
CA LYS A 475 7.19 28.03 -4.46
C LYS A 475 6.35 26.77 -4.58
N THR A 476 5.04 26.90 -4.64
CA THR A 476 4.10 25.82 -5.01
C THR A 476 3.26 26.25 -6.22
N HIS A 477 2.45 25.35 -6.76
CA HIS A 477 1.62 25.67 -7.93
C HIS A 477 0.60 26.77 -7.62
N LYS A 478 -0.13 26.62 -6.50
CA LYS A 478 -1.19 27.54 -6.09
C LYS A 478 -0.64 28.78 -5.37
N TYR A 479 0.51 28.67 -4.71
CA TYR A 479 1.16 29.76 -3.98
C TYR A 479 2.57 30.04 -4.52
N PRO A 480 2.71 30.95 -5.51
CA PRO A 480 4.01 31.29 -6.10
C PRO A 480 5.03 31.87 -5.11
N ALA A 481 4.56 32.51 -4.03
CA ALA A 481 5.41 33.00 -2.93
C ALA A 481 5.87 31.87 -1.97
N GLY A 482 5.31 30.68 -2.14
CA GLY A 482 5.53 29.53 -1.28
C GLY A 482 4.54 29.44 -0.13
N ARG A 483 4.71 28.40 0.68
CA ARG A 483 3.84 28.11 1.84
C ARG A 483 4.54 27.26 2.89
N LYS A 484 4.14 27.40 4.15
CA LYS A 484 4.56 26.53 5.24
C LYS A 484 3.82 25.18 5.17
N VAL A 485 4.57 24.10 5.38
CA VAL A 485 4.04 22.73 5.41
C VAL A 485 4.53 22.04 6.68
N GLN A 486 3.59 21.47 7.43
CA GLN A 486 3.86 20.53 8.51
C GLN A 486 3.37 19.14 8.13
N SER A 487 4.04 18.11 8.64
CA SER A 487 3.71 16.73 8.27
C SER A 487 3.88 15.80 9.44
N VAL A 488 2.97 14.84 9.54
CA VAL A 488 3.02 13.72 10.49
C VAL A 488 2.75 12.44 9.74
N ALA A 489 3.33 11.33 10.20
CA ALA A 489 2.94 10.00 9.76
C ALA A 489 2.25 9.32 10.94
N PRO A 490 0.91 9.43 11.12
CA PRO A 490 0.20 8.98 12.31
C PRO A 490 -0.48 7.61 12.14
N VAL A 491 -0.34 6.95 10.99
CA VAL A 491 -0.84 5.58 10.78
C VAL A 491 0.28 4.72 10.20
N SER A 492 0.44 3.50 10.71
CA SER A 492 1.27 2.48 10.05
C SER A 492 0.46 1.22 9.81
N SER A 493 0.51 0.74 8.57
CA SER A 493 -0.18 -0.45 8.09
C SER A 493 0.84 -1.32 7.38
N MET A 494 1.07 -2.52 7.91
CA MET A 494 2.12 -3.46 7.51
C MET A 494 1.96 -4.76 8.31
N ASP A 495 2.56 -5.86 7.84
CA ASP A 495 2.50 -7.13 8.57
C ASP A 495 3.06 -6.99 10.00
N ILE A 496 2.50 -7.77 10.91
CA ILE A 496 2.82 -7.81 12.35
C ILE A 496 4.31 -8.06 12.58
N MET A 497 4.93 -8.86 11.71
CA MET A 497 6.36 -9.16 11.76
C MET A 497 7.22 -7.93 11.48
N ALA A 498 6.74 -6.99 10.66
CA ALA A 498 7.40 -5.72 10.35
C ALA A 498 7.03 -4.60 11.34
N GLY A 499 5.74 -4.49 11.69
CA GLY A 499 5.21 -3.40 12.52
C GLY A 499 5.70 -3.43 13.96
N ARG A 500 5.83 -4.62 14.57
CA ARG A 500 6.24 -4.74 15.98
C ARG A 500 7.68 -4.34 16.24
N PRO A 501 8.67 -4.77 15.42
CA PRO A 501 10.02 -4.24 15.52
C PRO A 501 10.07 -2.73 15.37
N MET A 502 9.30 -2.13 14.45
CA MET A 502 9.27 -0.67 14.32
C MET A 502 8.62 0.03 15.50
N ALA A 503 7.57 -0.57 16.08
CA ALA A 503 6.90 -0.04 17.25
C ALA A 503 7.65 -0.28 18.58
N GLY A 504 8.70 -1.12 18.57
CA GLY A 504 9.42 -1.52 19.77
C GLY A 504 8.62 -2.48 20.68
N LEU A 505 7.74 -3.30 20.10
CA LEU A 505 6.84 -4.20 20.84
C LEU A 505 7.21 -5.69 20.70
N GLY A 506 6.84 -6.49 21.71
CA GLY A 506 7.02 -7.94 21.78
C GLY A 506 6.58 -8.72 20.55
N GLY A 507 7.41 -9.66 20.09
CA GLY A 507 7.09 -10.57 18.97
C GLY A 507 5.99 -11.59 19.30
N PRO A 508 5.49 -12.35 18.29
CA PRO A 508 4.34 -13.25 18.46
C PRO A 508 4.57 -14.43 19.42
N LYS A 509 5.82 -14.74 19.74
CA LYS A 509 6.21 -15.81 20.68
C LYS A 509 6.46 -15.31 22.11
N HIS A 510 6.35 -13.99 22.34
CA HIS A 510 6.55 -13.40 23.66
C HIS A 510 5.40 -13.77 24.61
N THR A 511 5.60 -13.77 25.93
CA THR A 511 4.52 -14.02 26.90
C THR A 511 3.40 -13.00 26.73
N ILE A 512 3.76 -11.71 26.66
CA ILE A 512 2.90 -10.62 26.19
C ILE A 512 2.98 -10.58 24.66
N PHE A 513 2.24 -11.49 24.02
CA PHE A 513 2.29 -11.67 22.57
C PHE A 513 1.44 -10.66 21.80
N CYS A 514 0.46 -10.01 22.44
CA CYS A 514 -0.44 -9.07 21.78
C CYS A 514 0.13 -7.64 21.83
N SER A 515 -0.02 -6.90 20.73
CA SER A 515 0.36 -5.50 20.68
C SER A 515 -0.59 -4.62 21.49
N PHE A 516 -1.84 -5.03 21.69
CA PHE A 516 -2.93 -4.15 22.17
C PHE A 516 -3.47 -4.51 23.54
N CYS A 517 -3.28 -5.75 24.00
CA CYS A 517 -3.73 -6.21 25.31
C CYS A 517 -2.63 -6.96 26.07
N ASN A 518 -2.81 -7.10 27.37
CA ASN A 518 -1.89 -7.79 28.27
C ASN A 518 -2.19 -9.30 28.41
N THR A 519 -3.00 -9.88 27.52
CA THR A 519 -3.31 -11.32 27.56
C THR A 519 -2.03 -12.14 27.39
N PRO A 520 -1.71 -13.03 28.35
CA PRO A 520 -0.55 -13.89 28.20
C PRO A 520 -0.82 -14.94 27.13
N ILE A 521 0.23 -15.40 26.44
CA ILE A 521 0.10 -16.42 25.38
C ILE A 521 -0.54 -17.73 25.87
N SER A 522 -0.44 -18.03 27.17
CA SER A 522 -1.12 -19.16 27.81
C SER A 522 -2.65 -19.04 27.83
N GLU A 523 -3.19 -17.83 27.69
CA GLU A 523 -4.62 -17.52 27.70
C GLU A 523 -5.15 -17.10 26.32
N ILE A 524 -4.39 -17.37 25.25
CA ILE A 524 -4.71 -16.97 23.88
C ILE A 524 -6.09 -17.45 23.38
N ASN A 525 -6.65 -18.50 24.00
CA ASN A 525 -7.93 -19.11 23.65
C ASN A 525 -9.14 -18.42 24.31
N ASN A 526 -8.90 -17.44 25.17
CA ASN A 526 -9.98 -16.63 25.70
C ASN A 526 -10.31 -15.55 24.67
N PHE A 527 -11.60 -15.37 24.35
CA PHE A 527 -12.09 -14.40 23.37
C PHE A 527 -13.22 -13.50 23.90
N THR A 528 -13.44 -13.51 25.22
CA THR A 528 -14.53 -12.77 25.85
C THR A 528 -14.12 -11.32 26.11
N PRO A 529 -14.88 -10.31 25.62
CA PRO A 529 -14.65 -8.91 25.94
C PRO A 529 -14.66 -8.67 27.44
N GLY A 530 -13.74 -7.84 27.92
CA GLY A 530 -13.54 -7.58 29.35
C GLY A 530 -12.69 -8.63 30.07
N CYS A 531 -12.38 -9.78 29.45
CA CYS A 531 -11.37 -10.71 29.99
C CYS A 531 -9.94 -10.32 29.66
N PHE A 532 -9.74 -9.34 28.77
CA PHE A 532 -8.42 -8.81 28.39
C PHE A 532 -8.36 -7.35 28.76
N HIS A 533 -7.25 -6.96 29.39
CA HIS A 533 -6.95 -5.59 29.71
C HIS A 533 -6.14 -4.99 28.56
N GLU A 534 -6.61 -3.87 28.02
CA GLU A 534 -5.88 -3.10 27.03
C GLU A 534 -4.57 -2.58 27.63
N ARG A 535 -3.51 -2.51 26.81
CA ARG A 535 -2.24 -1.93 27.21
C ARG A 535 -2.37 -0.42 27.28
N THR A 536 -1.77 0.20 28.29
CA THR A 536 -1.87 1.65 28.48
C THR A 536 -0.55 2.37 28.22
N MET A 537 -0.62 3.67 27.91
CA MET A 537 0.59 4.48 27.69
C MET A 537 1.41 4.64 28.97
N GLU A 538 0.77 4.58 30.13
CA GLU A 538 1.45 4.59 31.44
C GLU A 538 2.34 3.35 31.59
N GLU A 539 1.80 2.16 31.33
CA GLU A 539 2.56 0.89 31.38
C GLU A 539 3.70 0.90 30.35
N TYR A 540 3.43 1.39 29.14
CA TYR A 540 4.43 1.54 28.09
C TYR A 540 5.58 2.48 28.52
N GLN A 541 5.27 3.63 29.11
CA GLN A 541 6.28 4.59 29.55
C GLN A 541 7.13 4.06 30.70
N ILE A 542 6.54 3.29 31.62
CA ILE A 542 7.31 2.58 32.67
C ILE A 542 8.30 1.61 32.04
N GLY A 543 7.85 0.77 31.11
CA GLY A 543 8.72 -0.18 30.40
C GLY A 543 9.84 0.51 29.62
N LEU A 544 9.54 1.63 28.95
CA LEU A 544 10.55 2.44 28.27
C LEU A 544 11.57 3.05 29.23
N ASN A 545 11.13 3.58 30.37
CA ASN A 545 12.04 4.16 31.37
C ASN A 545 13.00 3.09 31.91
N HIS A 546 12.50 1.88 32.19
CA HIS A 546 13.35 0.75 32.59
C HIS A 546 14.35 0.36 31.48
N TRP A 547 13.90 0.35 30.22
CA TRP A 547 14.75 0.06 29.08
C TRP A 547 15.88 1.08 28.93
N ASP A 548 15.56 2.37 29.05
CA ASP A 548 16.52 3.47 28.92
C ASP A 548 17.51 3.52 30.09
N GLN A 549 17.10 3.07 31.28
CA GLN A 549 17.97 2.96 32.47
C GLN A 549 18.88 1.73 32.45
N ALA A 550 18.55 0.69 31.67
CA ALA A 550 19.34 -0.53 31.56
C ALA A 550 20.68 -0.27 30.84
N LYS A 551 21.79 -0.56 31.54
CA LYS A 551 23.16 -0.30 31.09
C LYS A 551 23.75 -1.48 30.34
N THR A 552 23.25 -2.69 30.56
CA THR A 552 23.76 -3.92 29.94
C THR A 552 22.72 -4.60 29.06
N ALA A 553 23.18 -5.39 28.08
CA ALA A 553 22.29 -6.22 27.27
C ALA A 553 21.48 -7.22 28.10
N ALA A 554 22.04 -7.72 29.20
CA ALA A 554 21.35 -8.64 30.10
C ALA A 554 20.20 -7.95 30.87
N GLU A 555 20.40 -6.73 31.35
CA GLU A 555 19.34 -5.93 31.97
C GLU A 555 18.23 -5.60 30.97
N ARG A 556 18.58 -5.22 29.74
CA ARG A 556 17.60 -4.98 28.66
C ARG A 556 16.78 -6.22 28.33
N GLU A 557 17.39 -7.39 28.31
CA GLU A 557 16.69 -8.66 28.09
C GLU A 557 15.68 -8.97 29.23
N LEU A 558 15.99 -8.60 30.48
CA LEU A 558 15.03 -8.72 31.58
C LEU A 558 13.85 -7.77 31.41
N VAL A 559 14.11 -6.49 31.11
CA VAL A 559 13.05 -5.50 30.83
C VAL A 559 12.18 -5.95 29.66
N TRP A 560 12.79 -6.48 28.61
CA TRP A 560 12.07 -7.01 27.46
C TRP A 560 11.13 -8.14 27.82
N LYS A 561 11.59 -9.12 28.62
CA LYS A 561 10.78 -10.26 29.09
C LYS A 561 9.58 -9.81 29.93
N ASP A 562 9.76 -8.80 30.77
CA ASP A 562 8.73 -8.36 31.71
C ASP A 562 7.72 -7.40 31.06
N HIS A 563 8.18 -6.48 30.19
CA HIS A 563 7.34 -5.41 29.65
C HIS A 563 6.99 -5.56 28.16
N ALA A 564 7.71 -6.39 27.40
CA ALA A 564 7.55 -6.54 25.96
C ALA A 564 7.66 -5.22 25.19
N VAL A 565 8.50 -4.31 25.69
CA VAL A 565 8.69 -2.94 25.20
C VAL A 565 10.19 -2.66 25.13
N ARG A 566 10.60 -1.95 24.08
CA ARG A 566 11.93 -1.35 23.93
C ARG A 566 11.83 0.00 23.23
N ARG A 567 12.93 0.75 23.26
CA ARG A 567 13.00 2.03 22.57
C ARG A 567 12.78 1.88 21.05
N SER A 568 11.89 2.71 20.53
CA SER A 568 11.71 2.98 19.10
C SER A 568 12.07 4.44 18.82
N GLU A 569 12.64 4.74 17.65
CA GLU A 569 12.84 6.14 17.23
C GLU A 569 11.52 6.92 17.18
N TRP A 570 10.40 6.24 16.90
CA TRP A 570 9.08 6.86 16.85
C TRP A 570 8.62 7.43 18.19
N SER A 571 9.15 6.92 19.31
CA SER A 571 8.80 7.43 20.65
C SER A 571 9.35 8.83 20.95
N ARG A 572 10.04 9.46 20.00
CA ARG A 572 10.45 10.88 20.07
C ARG A 572 9.27 11.82 19.87
N PHE A 573 8.22 11.38 19.19
CA PHE A 573 7.04 12.20 18.95
C PHE A 573 6.12 12.21 20.17
N PRO A 574 5.65 13.38 20.65
CA PRO A 574 4.73 13.47 21.80
C PRO A 574 3.38 12.77 21.56
N TRP A 575 2.94 12.68 20.31
CA TRP A 575 1.69 12.01 19.92
C TRP A 575 1.84 10.49 19.74
N TRP A 576 3.07 9.95 19.85
CA TRP A 576 3.32 8.53 19.59
C TRP A 576 2.60 7.63 20.60
N ASN A 577 1.75 6.75 20.07
CA ASN A 577 1.14 5.66 20.82
C ASN A 577 1.22 4.38 19.98
N PRO A 578 2.09 3.41 20.32
CA PRO A 578 2.31 2.24 19.48
C PRO A 578 1.08 1.33 19.39
N PHE A 579 0.14 1.42 20.34
CA PHE A 579 -1.09 0.64 20.39
C PHE A 579 -2.21 1.21 19.51
N LYS A 580 -2.11 2.49 19.15
CA LYS A 580 -3.06 3.16 18.24
C LYS A 580 -2.50 3.35 16.83
N TYR A 581 -1.18 3.49 16.72
CA TYR A 581 -0.45 3.77 15.50
C TYR A 581 -0.21 2.53 14.62
N THR A 582 0.07 1.38 15.27
CA THR A 582 0.41 0.13 14.58
C THR A 582 -0.87 -0.64 14.33
N VAL A 583 -1.47 -0.48 13.15
CA VAL A 583 -2.78 -1.12 12.87
C VAL A 583 -2.64 -2.62 12.68
N VAL A 584 -3.73 -3.35 12.91
CA VAL A 584 -3.81 -4.74 12.44
C VAL A 584 -3.99 -4.71 10.92
N ALA A 585 -2.93 -5.09 10.20
CA ALA A 585 -2.89 -5.07 8.75
C ALA A 585 -4.02 -5.89 8.11
N PRO A 586 -5.05 -5.26 7.50
CA PRO A 586 -6.28 -5.94 7.12
C PRO A 586 -6.05 -7.09 6.12
N MET A 587 -5.21 -6.88 5.11
CA MET A 587 -4.97 -7.91 4.10
C MET A 587 -4.14 -9.06 4.66
N HIS A 588 -3.03 -8.76 5.34
CA HIS A 588 -2.16 -9.77 5.95
C HIS A 588 -2.92 -10.61 6.98
N TRP A 589 -3.75 -9.96 7.79
CA TRP A 589 -4.63 -10.65 8.74
C TRP A 589 -5.60 -11.60 8.02
N ALA A 590 -6.34 -11.10 7.02
CA ALA A 590 -7.32 -11.92 6.29
C ALA A 590 -6.66 -13.12 5.60
N LYS A 591 -5.52 -12.89 4.94
CA LYS A 591 -4.70 -13.93 4.31
C LYS A 591 -4.29 -14.99 5.33
N ASN A 592 -3.67 -14.60 6.43
CA ASN A 592 -3.11 -15.54 7.41
C ASN A 592 -4.21 -16.35 8.12
N VAL A 593 -5.36 -15.74 8.43
CA VAL A 593 -6.49 -16.45 9.05
C VAL A 593 -7.17 -17.39 8.06
N LEU A 594 -7.35 -16.99 6.80
CA LEU A 594 -7.89 -17.87 5.75
C LEU A 594 -6.94 -19.04 5.45
N GLU A 595 -5.65 -18.77 5.30
CA GLU A 595 -4.64 -19.78 5.05
C GLU A 595 -4.64 -20.83 6.16
N LYS A 596 -4.62 -20.40 7.43
CA LYS A 596 -4.73 -21.29 8.57
C LYS A 596 -6.03 -22.09 8.56
N GLN A 597 -7.17 -21.43 8.35
CA GLN A 597 -8.46 -22.10 8.35
C GLN A 597 -8.56 -23.14 7.22
N ILE A 598 -8.13 -22.79 6.01
CA ILE A 598 -8.27 -23.63 4.81
C ILE A 598 -7.23 -24.76 4.80
N ARG A 599 -5.96 -24.45 5.04
CA ARG A 599 -4.89 -25.44 4.92
C ARG A 599 -4.74 -26.31 6.16
N GLU A 600 -4.74 -25.70 7.34
CA GLU A 600 -4.48 -26.42 8.59
C GLU A 600 -5.77 -27.00 9.17
N ASN A 601 -6.77 -26.15 9.45
CA ASN A 601 -7.97 -26.59 10.17
C ASN A 601 -8.88 -27.46 9.29
N MET A 602 -9.05 -27.07 8.02
CA MET A 602 -9.88 -27.80 7.05
C MET A 602 -9.08 -28.78 6.16
N GLY A 603 -7.76 -28.83 6.30
CA GLY A 603 -6.93 -29.89 5.73
C GLY A 603 -6.77 -29.89 4.20
N ALA A 604 -6.73 -28.71 3.55
CA ALA A 604 -6.64 -28.61 2.09
C ALA A 604 -5.25 -28.90 1.48
N SER A 605 -4.16 -29.05 2.24
CA SER A 605 -2.80 -29.19 1.67
C SER A 605 -2.44 -30.62 1.27
N LEU A 606 -1.83 -30.82 0.08
CA LEU A 606 -1.29 -32.11 -0.38
C LEU A 606 0.10 -32.48 0.16
N LYS A 607 0.81 -31.60 0.88
CA LYS A 607 2.14 -31.92 1.47
C LYS A 607 2.10 -33.07 2.50
N PHE A 608 0.92 -33.58 2.84
CA PHE A 608 0.69 -34.74 3.70
C PHE A 608 0.69 -36.09 2.95
N HIS A 609 1.32 -36.21 1.78
CA HIS A 609 1.49 -37.49 1.11
C HIS A 609 2.92 -38.04 1.28
N ALA A 610 3.08 -38.99 2.20
CA ALA A 610 3.90 -40.19 1.96
C ALA A 610 3.64 -41.31 2.98
N ASP A 611 3.30 -41.02 4.24
CA ASP A 611 2.93 -42.08 5.19
C ASP A 611 1.58 -41.73 5.87
N ASP A 612 0.56 -42.46 5.41
CA ASP A 612 -0.80 -42.66 5.95
C ASP A 612 -1.74 -41.48 6.28
N GLY A 613 -1.46 -40.27 5.78
CA GLY A 613 -2.50 -39.37 5.26
C GLY A 613 -3.53 -38.75 6.24
N LYS A 614 -3.37 -38.91 7.56
CA LYS A 614 -4.30 -38.33 8.55
C LYS A 614 -3.97 -36.85 8.82
N THR A 615 -4.95 -36.04 9.28
CA THR A 615 -4.62 -34.78 10.01
C THR A 615 -3.71 -35.19 11.16
N GLN A 616 -2.41 -34.95 11.04
CA GLN A 616 -1.47 -35.43 12.05
C GLN A 616 -1.84 -34.75 13.35
N THR A 617 -2.32 -35.54 14.30
CA THR A 617 -2.18 -35.18 15.69
C THR A 617 -0.71 -34.81 15.87
N PRO A 618 -0.37 -33.63 16.42
CA PRO A 618 1.01 -33.21 16.51
C PRO A 618 1.84 -34.37 17.07
N PRO A 619 2.92 -34.79 16.38
CA PRO A 619 3.72 -35.89 16.88
C PRO A 619 4.20 -35.50 18.28
N LEU A 620 4.17 -36.46 19.21
CA LEU A 620 4.78 -36.23 20.51
C LEU A 620 6.25 -35.83 20.28
N SER A 621 6.77 -34.94 21.14
CA SER A 621 8.17 -34.46 21.04
C SER A 621 9.20 -35.60 21.04
N ARG A 622 8.81 -36.78 21.55
CA ARG A 622 9.52 -38.06 21.42
C ARG A 622 8.56 -39.24 21.64
N ALA A 623 8.99 -40.43 21.24
CA ALA A 623 8.32 -41.68 21.60
C ALA A 623 8.28 -41.90 23.13
N LEU A 624 7.22 -42.58 23.59
CA LEU A 624 7.00 -42.95 24.99
C LEU A 624 7.34 -44.43 25.21
N THR A 625 7.84 -44.78 26.40
CA THR A 625 8.01 -46.18 26.79
C THR A 625 6.80 -46.69 27.55
N ALA A 626 6.57 -48.01 27.57
CA ALA A 626 5.47 -48.61 28.33
C ALA A 626 5.49 -48.23 29.83
N VAL A 627 6.68 -48.27 30.43
CA VAL A 627 6.88 -47.89 31.85
C VAL A 627 6.58 -46.40 32.11
N GLU A 628 6.86 -45.54 31.14
CA GLU A 628 6.53 -44.11 31.22
C GLU A 628 5.01 -43.88 31.21
N VAL A 629 4.30 -44.57 30.32
CA VAL A 629 2.84 -44.51 30.20
C VAL A 629 2.16 -45.01 31.48
N VAL A 630 2.65 -46.12 32.06
CA VAL A 630 2.14 -46.67 33.33
C VAL A 630 2.31 -45.66 34.48
N TRP A 631 3.46 -45.00 34.58
CA TRP A 631 3.67 -43.95 35.58
C TRP A 631 2.65 -42.82 35.42
N GLY A 632 2.46 -42.34 34.19
CA GLY A 632 1.50 -41.30 33.86
C GLY A 632 0.05 -41.63 34.25
N PHE A 633 -0.42 -42.83 33.89
CA PHE A 633 -1.78 -43.26 34.23
C PHE A 633 -1.99 -43.42 35.74
N LYS A 634 -1.02 -43.98 36.46
CA LYS A 634 -1.09 -44.11 37.92
C LYS A 634 -1.08 -42.75 38.60
N ALA A 635 -0.26 -41.81 38.12
CA ALA A 635 -0.24 -40.44 38.62
C ALA A 635 -1.60 -39.75 38.43
N ALA A 636 -2.19 -39.85 37.22
CA ALA A 636 -3.50 -39.28 36.92
C ALA A 636 -4.65 -39.92 37.71
N LEU A 637 -4.53 -41.17 38.15
CA LEU A 637 -5.56 -41.85 38.92
C LEU A 637 -5.45 -41.58 40.43
N HIS A 638 -4.23 -41.56 40.97
CA HIS A 638 -4.02 -41.69 42.42
C HIS A 638 -3.43 -40.47 43.13
N LEU A 639 -2.90 -39.46 42.42
CA LEU A 639 -2.39 -38.25 43.06
C LEU A 639 -3.50 -37.27 43.40
N SER A 640 -3.29 -36.36 44.36
CA SER A 640 -4.18 -35.20 44.50
C SER A 640 -4.05 -34.25 43.30
N ALA A 641 -4.95 -33.27 43.19
CA ALA A 641 -4.83 -32.22 42.17
C ALA A 641 -3.48 -31.47 42.28
N ALA A 642 -3.03 -31.16 43.50
CA ALA A 642 -1.80 -30.43 43.77
C ALA A 642 -0.53 -31.28 43.60
N ASP A 643 -0.59 -32.57 43.95
CA ASP A 643 0.58 -33.46 43.84
C ASP A 643 0.88 -33.81 42.38
N LEU A 644 -0.15 -33.90 41.52
CA LEU A 644 0.04 -34.13 40.09
C LEU A 644 0.86 -33.01 39.42
N GLU A 645 0.69 -31.77 39.88
CA GLU A 645 1.45 -30.63 39.37
C GLU A 645 2.95 -30.76 39.68
N LYS A 646 3.25 -31.13 40.93
CA LYS A 646 4.61 -31.33 41.46
C LYS A 646 5.28 -32.59 40.93
N GLU A 647 4.51 -33.57 40.45
CA GLU A 647 5.02 -34.88 40.03
C GLU A 647 6.04 -34.80 38.90
N GLY A 648 5.97 -33.75 38.07
CA GLY A 648 6.97 -33.50 37.03
C GLY A 648 6.81 -34.38 35.78
N LEU A 649 5.58 -34.82 35.46
CA LEU A 649 5.32 -35.61 34.25
C LEU A 649 5.91 -34.92 32.99
N PRO A 650 6.69 -35.64 32.16
CA PRO A 650 7.22 -35.13 30.91
C PRO A 650 6.12 -34.62 29.97
N GLU A 651 6.42 -33.59 29.20
CA GLU A 651 5.51 -33.00 28.21
C GLU A 651 4.87 -34.03 27.25
N PRO A 652 5.62 -34.95 26.60
CA PRO A 652 5.01 -35.90 25.67
C PRO A 652 4.08 -36.91 26.39
N LEU A 653 4.40 -37.29 27.63
CA LEU A 653 3.55 -38.17 28.45
C LEU A 653 2.24 -37.47 28.83
N LEU A 654 2.32 -36.21 29.26
CA LEU A 654 1.14 -35.44 29.64
C LEU A 654 0.20 -35.23 28.45
N ARG A 655 0.75 -34.89 27.27
CA ARG A 655 -0.02 -34.78 26.03
C ARG A 655 -0.70 -36.08 25.66
N PHE A 656 0.00 -37.21 25.77
CA PHE A 656 -0.58 -38.54 25.52
C PHE A 656 -1.76 -38.86 26.45
N ILE A 657 -1.63 -38.57 27.76
CA ILE A 657 -2.68 -38.76 28.76
C ILE A 657 -3.91 -37.88 28.47
N CYS A 658 -3.69 -36.62 28.10
CA CYS A 658 -4.74 -35.68 27.73
C CYS A 658 -5.46 -36.11 26.45
N ARG A 659 -4.68 -36.46 25.41
CA ARG A 659 -5.17 -36.96 24.11
C ARG A 659 -6.08 -38.18 24.27
N GLY A 660 -5.66 -39.17 25.07
CA GLY A 660 -6.46 -40.36 25.36
C GLY A 660 -7.77 -40.10 26.11
N ARG A 661 -8.00 -38.86 26.59
CA ARG A 661 -9.20 -38.42 27.33
C ARG A 661 -10.03 -37.38 26.56
N GLY A 662 -9.67 -37.11 25.30
CA GLY A 662 -10.33 -36.09 24.50
C GLY A 662 -10.08 -34.65 25.00
N ILE A 663 -9.04 -34.45 25.80
CA ILE A 663 -8.64 -33.13 26.29
C ILE A 663 -7.80 -32.46 25.20
N TYR A 664 -8.20 -31.24 24.80
CA TYR A 664 -7.46 -30.42 23.85
C TYR A 664 -6.04 -30.15 24.36
N GLU A 665 -5.03 -30.37 23.50
CA GLU A 665 -3.62 -30.27 23.93
C GLU A 665 -2.78 -29.32 23.06
N ALA A 666 -3.15 -29.10 21.80
CA ALA A 666 -2.28 -28.42 20.83
C ALA A 666 -1.90 -27.00 21.26
N GLY A 667 -0.59 -26.72 21.30
CA GLY A 667 -0.04 -25.40 21.67
C GLY A 667 -0.19 -25.01 23.15
N LEU A 668 -0.79 -25.85 24.00
CA LEU A 668 -0.98 -25.54 25.41
C LEU A 668 0.32 -25.75 26.23
N PRO A 669 0.59 -24.88 27.22
CA PRO A 669 1.68 -25.09 28.16
C PRO A 669 1.33 -26.21 29.17
N ARG A 670 2.37 -26.83 29.76
CA ARG A 670 2.23 -27.92 30.75
C ARG A 670 1.25 -27.59 31.87
N ALA A 671 1.29 -26.38 32.43
CA ALA A 671 0.42 -25.98 33.52
C ALA A 671 -1.07 -26.05 33.12
N GLN A 672 -1.41 -25.60 31.91
CA GLN A 672 -2.78 -25.64 31.41
C GLN A 672 -3.25 -27.07 31.15
N LEU A 673 -2.38 -27.93 30.59
CA LEU A 673 -2.68 -29.36 30.41
C LEU A 673 -2.97 -30.07 31.74
N ILE A 674 -2.24 -29.75 32.82
CA ILE A 674 -2.50 -30.31 34.16
C ILE A 674 -3.82 -29.78 34.71
N LYS A 675 -4.12 -28.49 34.53
CA LYS A 675 -5.38 -27.88 34.93
C LYS A 675 -6.58 -28.55 34.25
N ASP A 676 -6.50 -28.75 32.93
CA ASP A 676 -7.57 -29.38 32.15
C ASP A 676 -7.71 -30.87 32.46
N LEU A 677 -6.59 -31.55 32.70
CA LEU A 677 -6.59 -32.93 33.19
C LEU A 677 -7.25 -33.02 34.58
N ASN A 678 -6.97 -32.09 35.49
CA ASN A 678 -7.66 -32.04 36.78
C ASN A 678 -9.16 -31.73 36.63
N ALA A 679 -9.54 -30.81 35.75
CA ALA A 679 -10.95 -30.54 35.43
C ALA A 679 -11.69 -31.79 34.93
N TYR A 680 -11.06 -32.54 34.02
CA TYR A 680 -11.54 -33.85 33.58
C TYR A 680 -11.67 -34.83 34.76
N ARG A 681 -10.66 -34.89 35.64
CA ARG A 681 -10.67 -35.78 36.81
C ARG A 681 -11.78 -35.45 37.80
N TYR A 682 -12.13 -34.17 37.96
CA TYR A 682 -13.31 -33.77 38.73
C TYR A 682 -14.61 -34.22 38.05
N SER A 683 -14.78 -33.93 36.76
CA SER A 683 -16.02 -34.25 36.03
C SER A 683 -16.29 -35.74 35.87
N HIS A 684 -15.26 -36.58 35.95
CA HIS A 684 -15.35 -38.04 35.84
C HIS A 684 -15.26 -38.76 37.19
N ASN A 685 -15.44 -38.06 38.32
CA ASN A 685 -15.39 -38.63 39.66
C ASN A 685 -14.09 -39.41 39.94
N ILE A 686 -12.94 -38.84 39.59
CA ILE A 686 -11.62 -39.35 39.96
C ILE A 686 -11.08 -38.60 41.20
N LEU A 687 -11.49 -37.34 41.36
CA LEU A 687 -11.17 -36.49 42.50
C LEU A 687 -12.44 -36.14 43.30
N HIS A 688 -12.30 -36.03 44.61
CA HIS A 688 -13.26 -35.35 45.48
C HIS A 688 -13.21 -33.82 45.27
N PRO A 689 -14.26 -33.07 45.65
CA PRO A 689 -14.27 -31.61 45.54
C PRO A 689 -13.12 -30.90 46.27
N ASP A 690 -12.54 -31.51 47.30
CA ASP A 690 -11.36 -31.01 48.03
C ASP A 690 -10.02 -31.25 47.29
N GLY A 691 -10.06 -31.87 46.11
CA GLY A 691 -8.89 -32.19 45.29
C GLY A 691 -8.16 -33.47 45.69
N SER A 692 -8.67 -34.21 46.68
CA SER A 692 -8.12 -35.52 47.06
C SER A 692 -8.59 -36.62 46.08
N PRO A 693 -7.75 -37.64 45.81
CA PRO A 693 -8.12 -38.75 44.93
C PRO A 693 -9.16 -39.65 45.60
N ILE A 694 -10.18 -40.07 44.84
CA ILE A 694 -11.16 -41.05 45.33
C ILE A 694 -10.46 -42.39 45.62
N VAL A 695 -9.52 -42.79 44.75
CA VAL A 695 -8.71 -43.99 44.95
C VAL A 695 -7.32 -43.61 45.46
N LYS A 696 -7.13 -43.66 46.78
CA LYS A 696 -5.86 -43.35 47.44
C LYS A 696 -4.73 -44.34 47.05
N ASP A 697 -3.52 -43.83 46.89
CA ASP A 697 -2.32 -44.65 46.65
C ASP A 697 -1.79 -45.30 47.94
N LEU A 698 -2.49 -46.30 48.47
CA LEU A 698 -2.09 -46.97 49.73
C LEU A 698 -0.83 -47.83 49.61
N THR A 699 -0.33 -48.06 48.39
CA THR A 699 0.79 -48.99 48.12
C THR A 699 1.95 -48.33 47.38
N ASN A 700 1.99 -46.99 47.34
CA ASN A 700 3.01 -46.21 46.64
C ASN A 700 3.15 -46.58 45.15
N LYS A 701 2.06 -46.99 44.49
CA LYS A 701 2.01 -47.40 43.08
C LYS A 701 2.59 -46.35 42.15
N VAL A 702 2.38 -45.07 42.44
CA VAL A 702 2.92 -43.96 41.64
C VAL A 702 4.44 -43.89 41.79
N ALA A 703 4.94 -43.94 43.03
CA ALA A 703 6.38 -43.88 43.30
C ALA A 703 7.14 -45.11 42.77
N ILE A 704 6.51 -46.30 42.81
CA ILE A 704 7.06 -47.53 42.22
C ILE A 704 7.19 -47.37 40.71
N ALA A 705 6.12 -46.92 40.03
CA ALA A 705 6.15 -46.74 38.57
C ALA A 705 7.12 -45.64 38.12
N LYS A 706 7.25 -44.55 38.89
CA LYS A 706 8.26 -43.52 38.65
C LYS A 706 9.68 -44.09 38.77
N ALA A 707 9.94 -44.85 39.83
CA ALA A 707 11.24 -45.49 40.03
C ALA A 707 11.57 -46.49 38.91
N GLU A 708 10.58 -47.24 38.43
CA GLU A 708 10.69 -48.16 37.30
C GLU A 708 11.04 -47.43 35.98
N TYR A 709 10.36 -46.32 35.69
CA TYR A 709 10.70 -45.47 34.54
C TYR A 709 12.14 -44.94 34.61
N TYR A 710 12.53 -44.34 35.73
CA TYR A 710 13.89 -43.80 35.85
C TYR A 710 14.95 -44.91 35.89
N LEU A 711 14.64 -46.09 36.42
CA LEU A 711 15.52 -47.27 36.34
C LEU A 711 15.79 -47.64 34.87
N SER A 712 14.77 -47.62 34.02
CA SER A 712 14.91 -47.85 32.57
C SER A 712 15.74 -46.79 31.82
N LYS A 713 15.89 -45.60 32.42
CA LYS A 713 16.75 -44.51 31.90
C LYS A 713 18.13 -44.49 32.54
N THR A 714 18.38 -45.37 33.50
CA THR A 714 19.64 -45.44 34.22
C THR A 714 20.63 -46.23 33.37
N GLY A 715 21.48 -45.51 32.61
CA GLY A 715 22.64 -46.10 31.95
C GLY A 715 23.73 -46.46 32.96
N ASP A 716 24.95 -45.96 32.76
CA ASP A 716 26.06 -46.19 33.70
C ASP A 716 26.05 -45.27 34.93
N SER A 717 25.19 -44.23 34.93
CA SER A 717 25.11 -43.27 36.03
C SER A 717 23.88 -43.47 36.91
N LEU A 718 24.12 -43.65 38.21
CA LEU A 718 23.07 -43.77 39.23
C LEU A 718 22.39 -42.44 39.60
N THR A 719 22.91 -41.29 39.16
CA THR A 719 22.43 -39.96 39.59
C THR A 719 20.97 -39.74 39.22
N THR A 720 20.57 -40.08 37.99
CA THR A 720 19.22 -39.88 37.48
C THR A 720 18.17 -40.64 38.30
N LEU A 721 18.43 -41.91 38.62
CA LEU A 721 17.55 -42.70 39.49
C LEU A 721 17.55 -42.19 40.92
N ARG A 722 18.72 -41.77 41.44
CA ARG A 722 18.82 -41.21 42.80
C ARG A 722 17.92 -40.00 42.96
N ASP A 723 17.97 -39.08 42.01
CA ASP A 723 17.34 -37.77 42.16
C ASP A 723 15.82 -37.84 41.91
N ASN A 724 15.32 -38.91 41.27
CA ASN A 724 13.92 -39.06 40.87
C ASN A 724 13.15 -40.25 41.50
N SER A 725 13.76 -40.99 42.44
CA SER A 725 13.10 -42.10 43.15
C SER A 725 13.03 -41.86 44.66
N THR A 726 12.14 -42.57 45.36
CA THR A 726 12.04 -42.55 46.83
C THR A 726 12.36 -43.93 47.38
N VAL A 727 12.77 -44.03 48.66
CA VAL A 727 13.04 -45.32 49.31
C VAL A 727 11.81 -46.25 49.23
N PRO A 728 10.58 -45.81 49.54
CA PRO A 728 9.39 -46.66 49.37
C PRO A 728 9.15 -47.12 47.92
N GLY A 729 9.42 -46.25 46.93
CA GLY A 729 9.29 -46.60 45.52
C GLY A 729 10.29 -47.69 45.10
N LEU A 730 11.54 -47.59 45.56
CA LEU A 730 12.58 -48.59 45.28
C LEU A 730 12.31 -49.92 46.01
N GLN A 731 11.85 -49.87 47.26
CA GLN A 731 11.45 -51.07 48.03
C GLN A 731 10.29 -51.80 47.36
N GLY A 732 9.26 -51.06 46.94
CA GLY A 732 8.13 -51.62 46.19
C GLY A 732 8.56 -52.20 44.84
N LEU A 733 9.50 -51.57 44.15
CA LEU A 733 10.06 -52.10 42.90
C LEU A 733 10.88 -53.38 43.14
N CYS A 734 11.64 -53.45 44.24
CA CYS A 734 12.35 -54.69 44.63
C CYS A 734 11.36 -55.83 44.88
N ASN A 735 10.24 -55.57 45.56
CA ASN A 735 9.17 -56.56 45.73
C ASN A 735 8.57 -56.99 44.38
N GLN A 736 8.31 -56.03 43.48
CA GLN A 736 7.75 -56.29 42.14
C GLN A 736 8.66 -57.20 41.30
N TYR A 737 9.98 -57.02 41.39
CA TYR A 737 10.97 -57.82 40.65
C TYR A 737 11.53 -59.01 41.45
N SER A 738 11.00 -59.28 42.65
CA SER A 738 11.52 -60.32 43.54
C SER A 738 13.02 -60.18 43.85
N VAL A 739 13.52 -58.94 43.93
CA VAL A 739 14.90 -58.63 44.33
C VAL A 739 14.98 -58.57 45.86
N PRO A 740 15.87 -59.35 46.50
CA PRO A 740 15.98 -59.34 47.97
C PRO A 740 16.43 -57.99 48.51
N TRP A 741 15.74 -57.49 49.54
CA TRP A 741 16.09 -56.26 50.27
C TRP A 741 15.72 -56.34 51.76
N ASP A 742 16.43 -55.57 52.59
CA ASP A 742 16.21 -55.44 54.03
C ASP A 742 15.80 -54.01 54.38
N ILE A 743 15.02 -53.84 55.46
CA ILE A 743 14.54 -52.53 55.91
C ILE A 743 15.68 -51.54 56.23
N LYS A 744 16.90 -52.04 56.53
CA LYS A 744 18.11 -51.26 56.78
C LYS A 744 18.86 -50.86 55.50
N ASP A 745 18.49 -51.38 54.33
CA ASP A 745 19.16 -51.06 53.07
C ASP A 745 19.01 -49.56 52.76
N THR A 746 20.15 -48.90 52.50
CA THR A 746 20.14 -47.49 52.10
C THR A 746 19.57 -47.33 50.69
N LYS A 747 19.08 -46.13 50.36
CA LYS A 747 18.61 -45.78 49.00
C LYS A 747 19.62 -46.17 47.91
N LEU A 748 20.92 -45.96 48.17
CA LEU A 748 21.99 -46.33 47.25
C LEU A 748 22.14 -47.85 47.09
N THR A 749 22.01 -48.62 48.18
CA THR A 749 22.07 -50.09 48.16
C THR A 749 20.94 -50.68 47.32
N LEU A 750 19.71 -50.19 47.53
CA LEU A 750 18.52 -50.61 46.76
C LEU A 750 18.70 -50.32 45.26
N MET A 751 19.17 -49.10 44.92
CA MET A 751 19.42 -48.73 43.53
C MET A 751 20.46 -49.62 42.85
N LYS A 752 21.58 -49.93 43.51
CA LYS A 752 22.62 -50.80 42.94
C LYS A 752 22.08 -52.18 42.59
N ARG A 753 21.33 -52.80 43.50
CA ARG A 753 20.70 -54.12 43.26
C ARG A 753 19.69 -54.08 42.12
N LEU A 754 18.86 -53.05 42.07
CA LEU A 754 17.87 -52.87 41.00
C LEU A 754 18.53 -52.64 39.63
N VAL A 755 19.62 -51.88 39.55
CA VAL A 755 20.36 -51.67 38.29
C VAL A 755 21.05 -52.95 37.84
N GLU A 756 21.64 -53.71 38.76
CA GLU A 756 22.26 -55.01 38.46
C GLU A 756 21.23 -56.02 37.95
N HIS A 757 20.05 -56.06 38.60
CA HIS A 757 18.92 -56.86 38.14
C HIS A 757 18.38 -56.40 36.78
N HIS A 758 18.24 -55.09 36.57
CA HIS A 758 17.73 -54.50 35.32
C HIS A 758 18.66 -54.82 34.13
N ARG A 759 19.98 -54.76 34.33
CA ARG A 759 20.98 -55.15 33.32
C ARG A 759 20.89 -56.62 32.91
N ALA A 760 20.46 -57.50 33.82
CA ALA A 760 20.38 -58.92 33.57
C ALA A 760 19.11 -59.35 32.81
N ASN A 761 18.03 -58.56 32.83
CA ASN A 761 16.68 -59.08 32.57
C ASN A 761 15.77 -58.28 31.62
N ILE A 762 16.14 -57.11 31.06
CA ILE A 762 15.17 -56.28 30.34
C ILE A 762 15.63 -55.77 28.95
N THR A 763 14.80 -56.08 27.95
CA THR A 763 14.65 -55.37 26.67
C THR A 763 13.63 -54.22 26.83
N VAL A 764 14.00 -53.01 26.41
CA VAL A 764 13.09 -51.84 26.46
C VAL A 764 12.12 -51.89 25.29
N ASP A 765 10.86 -52.24 25.54
CA ASP A 765 9.80 -52.11 24.55
C ASP A 765 9.40 -50.63 24.39
N VAL A 766 9.71 -50.08 23.22
CA VAL A 766 9.21 -48.78 22.77
C VAL A 766 7.77 -48.99 22.32
N LEU A 767 6.82 -48.25 22.91
CA LEU A 767 5.45 -48.23 22.39
C LEU A 767 5.41 -47.25 21.21
N GLU A 768 5.07 -47.76 20.03
CA GLU A 768 4.56 -46.90 18.96
C GLU A 768 3.23 -46.27 19.41
N ASP A 769 2.96 -45.04 18.97
CA ASP A 769 1.76 -44.27 19.33
C ASP A 769 0.49 -45.01 18.84
N THR A 770 -0.07 -45.90 19.67
CA THR A 770 -1.20 -46.76 19.27
C THR A 770 -2.54 -46.01 19.20
N ILE A 771 -2.58 -44.71 19.51
CA ILE A 771 -3.80 -43.91 19.30
C ILE A 771 -3.90 -43.65 17.80
N LYS A 772 -4.63 -44.53 17.10
CA LYS A 772 -4.91 -44.37 15.67
C LYS A 772 -5.52 -42.99 15.44
N PRO A 773 -4.87 -42.11 14.66
CA PRO A 773 -5.44 -40.81 14.37
C PRO A 773 -6.75 -41.03 13.62
N THR A 774 -7.83 -40.46 14.12
CA THR A 774 -9.10 -40.43 13.41
C THR A 774 -8.91 -39.59 12.16
N ASP A 775 -9.15 -40.19 11.00
CA ASP A 775 -9.01 -39.52 9.71
C ASP A 775 -10.13 -38.47 9.59
N THR A 776 -9.76 -37.19 9.78
CA THR A 776 -10.73 -36.09 9.89
C THR A 776 -10.36 -34.90 9.03
N ARG A 777 -9.90 -35.08 7.79
CA ARG A 777 -9.77 -33.95 6.85
C ARG A 777 -11.16 -33.44 6.49
N PRO A 778 -11.60 -32.24 6.94
CA PRO A 778 -12.96 -31.78 6.68
C PRO A 778 -13.22 -31.53 5.19
N LEU A 779 -12.21 -31.03 4.44
CA LEU A 779 -12.28 -30.97 2.98
C LEU A 779 -11.87 -32.30 2.35
N GLY A 780 -10.70 -32.84 2.69
CA GLY A 780 -10.22 -34.07 2.04
C GLY A 780 -10.01 -33.90 0.53
N LEU A 781 -9.71 -34.99 -0.18
CA LEU A 781 -9.48 -34.95 -1.63
C LEU A 781 -10.78 -34.76 -2.42
N GLU A 782 -11.84 -35.45 -2.03
CA GLU A 782 -13.13 -35.46 -2.73
C GLU A 782 -13.77 -34.06 -2.76
N ILE A 783 -13.85 -33.37 -1.62
CA ILE A 783 -14.41 -32.01 -1.60
C ILE A 783 -13.49 -31.03 -2.32
N VAL A 784 -12.17 -31.22 -2.29
CA VAL A 784 -11.24 -30.38 -3.07
C VAL A 784 -11.48 -30.54 -4.57
N GLU A 785 -11.76 -31.74 -5.06
CA GLU A 785 -12.16 -31.95 -6.47
C GLU A 785 -13.51 -31.30 -6.79
N GLU A 786 -14.49 -31.36 -5.88
CA GLU A 786 -15.75 -30.63 -6.05
C GLU A 786 -15.54 -29.10 -6.12
N VAL A 787 -14.66 -28.56 -5.27
CA VAL A 787 -14.29 -27.13 -5.29
C VAL A 787 -13.65 -26.77 -6.62
N LYS A 788 -12.73 -27.61 -7.14
CA LYS A 788 -12.13 -27.39 -8.46
C LYS A 788 -13.17 -27.39 -9.57
N GLY A 789 -14.09 -28.36 -9.56
CA GLY A 789 -15.18 -28.44 -10.53
C GLY A 789 -16.07 -27.20 -10.49
N ASP A 790 -16.43 -26.71 -9.30
CA ASP A 790 -17.19 -25.47 -9.16
C ASP A 790 -16.39 -24.25 -9.63
N MET A 791 -15.09 -24.19 -9.34
CA MET A 791 -14.21 -23.10 -9.80
C MET A 791 -14.16 -23.04 -11.32
N GLU A 792 -14.05 -24.18 -12.02
CA GLU A 792 -14.06 -24.25 -13.48
C GLU A 792 -15.40 -23.80 -14.10
N ARG A 793 -16.51 -24.03 -13.37
CA ARG A 793 -17.85 -23.59 -13.77
C ARG A 793 -18.19 -22.16 -13.35
N THR A 794 -17.32 -21.49 -12.59
CA THR A 794 -17.55 -20.15 -12.07
C THR A 794 -17.02 -19.08 -13.03
N THR A 795 -17.90 -18.18 -13.44
CA THR A 795 -17.54 -16.96 -14.17
C THR A 795 -17.32 -15.81 -13.19
N LEU A 796 -16.13 -15.21 -13.21
CA LEU A 796 -15.75 -14.04 -12.40
C LEU A 796 -15.49 -12.81 -13.28
N PRO A 797 -15.71 -11.59 -12.78
CA PRO A 797 -15.32 -10.37 -13.47
C PRO A 797 -13.80 -10.21 -13.48
N SER A 798 -13.30 -9.49 -14.49
CA SER A 798 -11.87 -9.32 -14.78
C SER A 798 -11.04 -8.66 -13.67
N TRP A 799 -11.67 -7.92 -12.76
CA TRP A 799 -11.01 -7.22 -11.67
C TRP A 799 -10.83 -8.10 -10.41
N ILE A 800 -11.46 -9.29 -10.37
CA ILE A 800 -11.25 -10.28 -9.30
C ILE A 800 -10.07 -11.17 -9.69
N LYS A 801 -9.13 -11.36 -8.76
CA LYS A 801 -8.00 -12.26 -8.97
C LYS A 801 -8.48 -13.71 -8.94
N HIS A 802 -8.29 -14.42 -10.05
CA HIS A 802 -8.62 -15.84 -10.17
C HIS A 802 -7.65 -16.69 -9.34
N PRO A 803 -8.16 -17.51 -8.40
CA PRO A 803 -7.31 -18.43 -7.66
C PRO A 803 -6.87 -19.60 -8.55
N PRO A 804 -5.67 -20.14 -8.34
CA PRO A 804 -5.21 -21.31 -9.06
C PRO A 804 -6.11 -22.52 -8.74
N ILE A 805 -6.59 -23.24 -9.75
CA ILE A 805 -7.39 -24.48 -9.58
C ILE A 805 -6.63 -25.50 -8.72
N THR A 806 -5.30 -25.51 -8.80
CA THR A 806 -4.42 -26.37 -8.00
C THR A 806 -4.05 -25.78 -6.64
N PHE A 807 -4.85 -24.85 -6.07
CA PHE A 807 -4.56 -24.15 -4.80
C PHE A 807 -4.12 -25.09 -3.66
N ALA A 808 -4.77 -26.26 -3.54
CA ALA A 808 -4.47 -27.30 -2.56
C ALA A 808 -3.04 -27.87 -2.68
N GLN A 809 -2.45 -27.82 -3.87
CA GLN A 809 -1.14 -28.39 -4.20
C GLN A 809 -0.01 -27.37 -4.09
N LEU A 810 -0.33 -26.07 -4.20
CA LEU A 810 0.66 -25.00 -4.17
C LEU A 810 1.11 -24.71 -2.73
N GLU A 811 2.40 -24.40 -2.58
CA GLU A 811 2.98 -24.04 -1.28
C GLU A 811 2.66 -22.59 -0.89
N LYS A 812 2.55 -21.69 -1.87
CA LYS A 812 2.27 -20.26 -1.67
C LYS A 812 1.14 -19.83 -2.58
N ILE A 813 0.21 -19.06 -1.98
CA ILE A 813 -0.91 -18.41 -2.65
C ILE A 813 -0.92 -16.95 -2.17
N GLY A 814 -1.21 -16.00 -3.05
CA GLY A 814 -1.30 -14.60 -2.69
C GLY A 814 -2.58 -14.27 -1.92
N ALA A 815 -2.59 -13.10 -1.27
CA ALA A 815 -3.69 -12.69 -0.38
C ALA A 815 -5.04 -12.59 -1.10
N GLU A 816 -5.07 -11.94 -2.26
CA GLU A 816 -6.31 -11.79 -3.05
C GLU A 816 -6.81 -13.12 -3.60
N GLU A 817 -5.94 -14.08 -3.93
CA GLU A 817 -6.38 -15.44 -4.29
C GLU A 817 -7.02 -16.17 -3.10
N TYR A 818 -6.44 -16.08 -1.90
CA TYR A 818 -7.07 -16.62 -0.69
C TYR A 818 -8.42 -15.98 -0.42
N LYS A 819 -8.54 -14.67 -0.61
CA LYS A 819 -9.79 -13.93 -0.48
C LYS A 819 -10.85 -14.45 -1.47
N THR A 820 -10.50 -14.67 -2.74
CA THR A 820 -11.44 -15.27 -3.71
C THR A 820 -11.83 -16.70 -3.31
N ILE A 821 -10.88 -17.52 -2.85
CA ILE A 821 -11.19 -18.87 -2.35
C ILE A 821 -12.15 -18.80 -1.16
N GLY A 822 -11.89 -17.91 -0.20
CA GLY A 822 -12.63 -17.80 1.06
C GLY A 822 -13.99 -17.12 0.96
N LEU A 823 -14.17 -16.21 0.00
CA LEU A 823 -15.40 -15.42 -0.17
C LEU A 823 -16.26 -15.87 -1.35
N VAL A 824 -15.70 -16.66 -2.29
CA VAL A 824 -16.41 -17.12 -3.50
C VAL A 824 -16.37 -18.64 -3.62
N SER A 825 -15.20 -19.24 -3.86
CA SER A 825 -15.11 -20.66 -4.22
C SER A 825 -15.62 -21.59 -3.12
N LEU A 826 -15.15 -21.43 -1.88
CA LEU A 826 -15.57 -22.28 -0.76
C LEU A 826 -17.02 -22.02 -0.34
N PRO A 827 -17.54 -20.77 -0.21
CA PRO A 827 -18.95 -20.57 0.05
C PRO A 827 -19.87 -21.22 -1.00
N ILE A 828 -19.52 -21.15 -2.29
CA ILE A 828 -20.26 -21.82 -3.37
C ILE A 828 -20.35 -23.33 -3.11
N THR A 829 -19.20 -23.99 -2.93
CA THR A 829 -19.15 -25.46 -2.83
C THR A 829 -19.63 -25.97 -1.48
N LEU A 830 -19.21 -25.36 -0.37
CA LEU A 830 -19.50 -25.86 0.97
C LEU A 830 -20.97 -25.67 1.34
N ILE A 831 -21.64 -24.60 0.88
CA ILE A 831 -23.09 -24.48 1.09
C ILE A 831 -23.81 -25.61 0.34
N ARG A 832 -23.45 -25.90 -0.91
CA ARG A 832 -24.06 -27.01 -1.68
C ARG A 832 -23.90 -28.35 -0.97
N LEU A 833 -22.69 -28.64 -0.49
CA LEU A 833 -22.35 -29.97 0.04
C LEU A 833 -22.69 -30.16 1.51
N TRP A 834 -22.56 -29.13 2.34
CA TRP A 834 -22.63 -29.28 3.81
C TRP A 834 -23.95 -28.81 4.41
N SER A 835 -24.83 -28.13 3.66
CA SER A 835 -26.13 -27.66 4.16
C SER A 835 -27.07 -28.80 4.56
N THR A 836 -27.04 -29.90 3.82
CA THR A 836 -27.81 -31.12 4.08
C THR A 836 -27.00 -32.19 4.83
N GLY A 837 -25.74 -31.89 5.15
CA GLY A 837 -24.82 -32.80 5.81
C GLY A 837 -25.16 -33.08 7.28
N ASN A 838 -24.39 -33.98 7.89
CA ASN A 838 -24.52 -34.28 9.31
C ASN A 838 -24.32 -33.03 10.19
N SER A 839 -24.71 -33.13 11.47
CA SER A 839 -24.66 -31.98 12.40
C SER A 839 -23.26 -31.37 12.54
N THR A 840 -22.20 -32.16 12.40
CA THR A 840 -20.81 -31.69 12.46
C THR A 840 -20.43 -30.85 11.24
N LEU A 841 -20.73 -31.32 10.02
CA LEU A 841 -20.46 -30.60 8.78
C LEU A 841 -21.24 -29.28 8.72
N ARG A 842 -22.51 -29.28 9.15
CA ARG A 842 -23.32 -28.05 9.24
C ARG A 842 -22.70 -27.04 10.20
N LYS A 843 -22.23 -27.46 11.38
CA LYS A 843 -21.54 -26.56 12.31
C LYS A 843 -20.22 -26.03 11.75
N ARG A 844 -19.44 -26.86 11.05
CA ARG A 844 -18.21 -26.44 10.35
C ARG A 844 -18.48 -25.44 9.24
N LEU A 845 -19.56 -25.65 8.47
CA LEU A 845 -20.04 -24.69 7.48
C LEU A 845 -20.35 -23.34 8.15
N THR A 846 -21.19 -23.33 9.19
CA THR A 846 -21.53 -22.12 9.94
C THR A 846 -20.28 -21.41 10.46
N ASN A 847 -19.34 -22.15 11.06
CA ASN A 847 -18.08 -21.60 11.56
C ASN A 847 -17.24 -20.94 10.45
N PHE A 848 -17.12 -21.58 9.28
CA PHE A 848 -16.40 -21.02 8.14
C PHE A 848 -17.12 -19.79 7.55
N LEU A 849 -18.45 -19.82 7.43
CA LEU A 849 -19.23 -18.70 6.92
C LEU A 849 -19.18 -17.48 7.86
N ASN A 850 -19.09 -17.68 9.17
CA ASN A 850 -18.83 -16.62 10.14
C ASN A 850 -17.50 -15.91 9.85
N LEU A 851 -16.42 -16.67 9.59
CA LEU A 851 -15.14 -16.08 9.17
C LEU A 851 -15.26 -15.34 7.83
N SER A 852 -15.92 -15.95 6.85
CA SER A 852 -16.15 -15.35 5.52
C SER A 852 -16.90 -14.02 5.62
N MET A 853 -17.93 -13.93 6.48
CA MET A 853 -18.65 -12.69 6.73
C MET A 853 -17.79 -11.60 7.38
N ALA A 854 -16.99 -11.95 8.38
CA ALA A 854 -16.06 -10.99 9.00
C ALA A 854 -15.08 -10.41 7.96
N ILE A 855 -14.52 -11.25 7.09
CA ILE A 855 -13.59 -10.81 6.03
C ILE A 855 -14.31 -10.00 4.94
N ARG A 856 -15.57 -10.33 4.63
CA ARG A 856 -16.39 -9.54 3.70
C ARG A 856 -16.63 -8.13 4.23
N ILE A 857 -16.99 -7.98 5.51
CA ILE A 857 -17.16 -6.67 6.16
C ILE A 857 -15.83 -5.90 6.20
N LEU A 858 -14.71 -6.57 6.50
CA LEU A 858 -13.37 -5.97 6.44
C LEU A 858 -13.05 -5.38 5.06
N SER A 859 -13.66 -5.94 4.03
CA SER A 859 -13.44 -5.54 2.64
C SER A 859 -14.35 -4.39 2.20
N TYR A 860 -15.24 -3.88 3.05
CA TYR A 860 -16.14 -2.80 2.69
C TYR A 860 -15.41 -1.49 2.38
N GLN A 861 -15.97 -0.72 1.44
CA GLN A 861 -15.48 0.61 1.04
C GLN A 861 -16.06 1.75 1.89
N SER A 862 -17.08 1.44 2.69
CA SER A 862 -17.75 2.34 3.62
C SER A 862 -18.25 1.55 4.82
N LEU A 863 -18.23 2.13 6.01
CA LEU A 863 -18.65 1.46 7.24
C LEU A 863 -19.63 2.30 8.05
N THR A 864 -20.56 1.62 8.70
CA THR A 864 -21.36 2.12 9.82
C THR A 864 -20.96 1.40 11.11
N GLU A 865 -21.37 1.94 12.27
CA GLU A 865 -21.20 1.24 13.56
C GLU A 865 -21.87 -0.15 13.57
N HIS A 866 -22.95 -0.34 12.80
CA HIS A 866 -23.65 -1.61 12.70
C HIS A 866 -22.82 -2.68 11.99
N ASP A 867 -22.12 -2.31 10.91
CA ASP A 867 -21.19 -3.21 10.21
C ASP A 867 -20.07 -3.69 11.14
N ILE A 868 -19.53 -2.76 11.95
CA ILE A 868 -18.45 -3.06 12.89
C ILE A 868 -18.92 -4.06 13.96
N ARG A 869 -20.15 -3.90 14.47
CA ARG A 869 -20.76 -4.86 15.40
C ARG A 869 -21.01 -6.22 14.76
N TYR A 870 -21.38 -6.27 13.48
CA TYR A 870 -21.47 -7.54 12.76
C TYR A 870 -20.12 -8.22 12.61
N PHE A 871 -19.06 -7.47 12.31
CA PHE A 871 -17.71 -8.03 12.31
C PHE A 871 -17.38 -8.66 13.68
N GLU A 872 -17.60 -7.92 14.77
CA GLU A 872 -17.38 -8.41 16.14
C GLU A 872 -18.16 -9.69 16.43
N TYR A 873 -19.44 -9.74 16.06
CA TYR A 873 -20.30 -10.89 16.25
C TYR A 873 -19.79 -12.11 15.47
N TYR A 874 -19.64 -11.99 14.15
CA TYR A 874 -19.25 -13.10 13.30
C TYR A 874 -17.84 -13.60 13.61
N TYR A 875 -16.90 -12.69 13.86
CA TYR A 875 -15.53 -13.09 14.17
C TYR A 875 -15.42 -13.81 15.52
N ARG A 876 -16.15 -13.35 16.54
CA ARG A 876 -16.19 -14.05 17.84
C ARG A 876 -16.89 -15.40 17.75
N ALA A 877 -17.98 -15.51 16.99
CA ALA A 877 -18.66 -16.79 16.75
C ALA A 877 -17.72 -17.80 16.06
N TYR A 878 -16.93 -17.35 15.09
CA TYR A 878 -15.88 -18.16 14.47
C TYR A 878 -14.84 -18.66 15.49
N LEU A 879 -14.31 -17.78 16.34
CA LEU A 879 -13.26 -18.16 17.31
C LEU A 879 -13.77 -19.10 18.41
N ASN A 880 -14.97 -18.84 18.95
CA ASN A 880 -15.53 -19.63 20.06
C ASN A 880 -15.79 -21.10 19.68
N ASP A 881 -16.25 -21.34 18.45
CA ASP A 881 -16.56 -22.70 17.98
C ASP A 881 -15.32 -23.44 17.44
N LEU A 882 -14.21 -22.73 17.21
CA LEU A 882 -13.06 -23.25 16.48
C LEU A 882 -12.47 -24.51 17.12
N GLN A 883 -12.17 -24.48 18.43
CA GLN A 883 -11.57 -25.62 19.11
C GLN A 883 -12.51 -26.82 19.21
N ALA A 884 -13.80 -26.56 19.40
CA ALA A 884 -14.82 -27.61 19.49
C ALA A 884 -15.01 -28.33 18.14
N LEU A 885 -14.87 -27.62 17.02
CA LEU A 885 -15.06 -28.17 15.68
C LEU A 885 -13.78 -28.73 15.05
N TYR A 886 -12.62 -28.25 15.52
CA TYR A 886 -11.29 -28.63 15.07
C TYR A 886 -10.38 -28.95 16.28
N PRO A 887 -10.49 -30.16 16.87
CA PRO A 887 -9.83 -30.51 18.14
C PRO A 887 -8.29 -30.49 18.13
N PHE A 888 -7.67 -30.34 16.96
CA PHE A 888 -6.21 -30.25 16.80
C PHE A 888 -5.74 -28.85 16.36
N CYS A 889 -6.66 -27.88 16.25
CA CYS A 889 -6.34 -26.51 15.87
C CYS A 889 -5.85 -25.70 17.07
N SER A 890 -4.62 -25.20 16.99
CA SER A 890 -4.13 -24.15 17.90
C SER A 890 -4.52 -22.76 17.44
N VAL A 891 -5.06 -21.96 18.35
CA VAL A 891 -5.25 -20.53 18.15
C VAL A 891 -3.88 -19.88 18.12
N VAL A 892 -3.65 -19.01 17.13
CA VAL A 892 -2.37 -18.31 16.94
C VAL A 892 -2.52 -16.80 17.13
N PRO A 893 -1.43 -16.07 17.40
CA PRO A 893 -1.46 -14.62 17.63
C PRO A 893 -2.27 -13.81 16.61
N VAL A 894 -2.17 -14.12 15.32
CA VAL A 894 -2.90 -13.39 14.27
C VAL A 894 -4.43 -13.51 14.41
N GLN A 895 -4.93 -14.66 14.88
CA GLN A 895 -6.35 -14.82 15.16
C GLN A 895 -6.79 -13.97 16.35
N HIS A 896 -6.00 -13.92 17.43
CA HIS A 896 -6.31 -13.05 18.57
C HIS A 896 -6.29 -11.56 18.18
N LEU A 897 -5.33 -11.13 17.37
CA LEU A 897 -5.25 -9.74 16.90
C LEU A 897 -6.50 -9.28 16.12
N GLY A 898 -7.22 -10.21 15.50
CA GLY A 898 -8.49 -9.92 14.85
C GLY A 898 -9.56 -9.36 15.78
N LEU A 899 -9.49 -9.63 17.09
CA LEU A 899 -10.38 -9.05 18.10
C LEU A 899 -10.19 -7.53 18.26
N HIS A 900 -9.06 -6.98 17.82
CA HIS A 900 -8.74 -5.56 17.91
C HIS A 900 -9.04 -4.79 16.61
N ILE A 901 -9.33 -5.46 15.50
CA ILE A 901 -9.73 -4.81 14.24
C ILE A 901 -10.91 -3.82 14.40
N PRO A 902 -11.97 -4.13 15.19
CA PRO A 902 -13.09 -3.20 15.39
C PRO A 902 -12.69 -1.84 15.96
N TYR A 903 -11.63 -1.78 16.77
CA TYR A 903 -11.07 -0.51 17.24
C TYR A 903 -10.61 0.34 16.06
N PHE A 904 -9.83 -0.24 15.15
CA PHE A 904 -9.31 0.46 13.96
C PHE A 904 -10.40 0.82 12.97
N MET A 905 -11.45 0.00 12.82
CA MET A 905 -12.60 0.35 11.99
C MET A 905 -13.31 1.62 12.49
N ARG A 906 -13.45 1.79 13.81
CA ARG A 906 -14.03 3.01 14.41
C ARG A 906 -13.07 4.20 14.35
N ALA A 907 -11.79 3.94 14.57
CA ALA A 907 -10.76 4.97 14.66
C ALA A 907 -10.38 5.54 13.28
N LEU A 908 -10.29 4.68 12.26
CA LEU A 908 -9.72 4.98 10.94
C LEU A 908 -10.70 4.73 9.79
N GLY A 909 -11.93 4.29 10.06
CA GLY A 909 -12.92 4.02 9.02
C GLY A 909 -12.69 2.70 8.28
N PRO A 910 -13.08 2.60 7.00
CA PRO A 910 -13.02 1.35 6.24
C PRO A 910 -11.59 0.80 6.10
N PRO A 911 -11.32 -0.48 6.42
CA PRO A 911 -9.99 -1.08 6.32
C PRO A 911 -9.37 -1.04 4.92
N THR A 912 -10.19 -0.98 3.88
CA THR A 912 -9.73 -0.79 2.50
C THR A 912 -8.93 0.49 2.30
N ARG A 913 -9.10 1.51 3.16
CA ARG A 913 -8.41 2.81 3.06
C ARG A 913 -6.99 2.80 3.61
N PHE A 914 -6.67 1.82 4.44
CA PHE A 914 -5.38 1.61 5.06
C PHE A 914 -4.92 0.14 4.90
N SER A 915 -5.29 -0.50 3.79
CA SER A 915 -4.84 -1.85 3.47
C SER A 915 -3.54 -1.84 2.68
N GLU A 916 -2.74 -2.89 2.89
CA GLU A 916 -1.41 -3.08 2.33
C GLU A 916 -1.43 -3.53 0.86
N ASN A 917 -2.60 -3.76 0.26
CA ASN A 917 -2.76 -4.32 -1.08
C ASN A 917 -1.95 -3.56 -2.14
N THR A 918 -2.08 -2.24 -2.15
CA THR A 918 -1.38 -1.41 -3.14
C THR A 918 0.12 -1.34 -2.84
N SER A 919 0.50 -1.39 -1.56
CA SER A 919 1.89 -1.46 -1.12
C SER A 919 2.60 -2.71 -1.66
N GLU A 920 1.96 -3.87 -1.56
CA GLU A 920 2.45 -5.13 -2.14
C GLU A 920 2.58 -5.05 -3.66
N MET A 921 1.69 -4.31 -4.34
CA MET A 921 1.82 -4.10 -5.79
C MET A 921 3.11 -3.33 -6.13
N PHE A 922 3.50 -2.33 -5.33
CA PHE A 922 4.77 -1.62 -5.53
C PHE A 922 5.98 -2.52 -5.27
N ILE A 923 5.91 -3.41 -4.28
CA ILE A 923 6.94 -4.44 -4.07
C ILE A 923 7.05 -5.35 -5.30
N GLY A 924 5.92 -5.83 -5.84
CA GLY A 924 5.91 -6.60 -7.08
C GLY A 924 6.57 -5.87 -8.25
N MET A 925 6.35 -4.55 -8.39
CA MET A 925 7.05 -3.74 -9.40
C MET A 925 8.57 -3.70 -9.18
N LEU A 926 9.03 -3.62 -7.93
CA LEU A 926 10.45 -3.66 -7.58
C LEU A 926 11.07 -5.04 -7.85
N GLU A 927 10.34 -6.12 -7.59
CA GLU A 927 10.74 -7.50 -7.92
C GLU A 927 10.84 -7.73 -9.44
N ASP A 928 10.02 -7.07 -10.25
CA ASP A 928 10.15 -7.15 -11.71
C ASP A 928 11.39 -6.38 -12.21
N LEU A 929 11.65 -5.20 -11.64
CA LEU A 929 12.83 -4.37 -11.97
C LEU A 929 14.15 -5.06 -11.58
N SER A 930 14.13 -5.92 -10.56
CA SER A 930 15.33 -6.57 -10.02
C SER A 930 16.03 -7.48 -11.01
N SER A 931 15.27 -8.11 -11.90
CA SER A 931 15.74 -9.15 -12.82
C SER A 931 16.76 -8.66 -13.85
N TYR A 932 16.96 -7.34 -13.97
CA TYR A 932 17.78 -6.70 -15.00
C TYR A 932 19.04 -5.98 -14.51
N THR A 933 19.33 -5.94 -13.19
CA THR A 933 20.44 -5.13 -12.63
C THR A 933 21.59 -5.97 -12.06
N ARG A 934 22.84 -5.47 -12.14
CA ARG A 934 24.06 -6.14 -11.65
C ARG A 934 24.26 -5.89 -10.15
N SER A 935 24.82 -6.86 -9.42
CA SER A 935 24.94 -6.86 -7.95
C SER A 935 25.82 -5.74 -7.37
N GLY A 936 25.39 -5.17 -6.22
CA GLY A 936 26.18 -4.32 -5.32
C GLY A 936 25.83 -2.82 -5.28
N GLU A 937 24.81 -2.35 -6.00
CA GLU A 937 24.20 -0.99 -5.89
C GLU A 937 22.67 -1.06 -6.06
N PHE A 938 22.12 -2.21 -5.68
CA PHE A 938 20.84 -2.69 -6.17
C PHE A 938 19.67 -1.87 -5.60
N GLU A 939 19.65 -1.66 -4.28
CA GLU A 939 18.63 -0.92 -3.55
C GLU A 939 18.60 0.55 -3.94
N GLN A 940 19.76 1.18 -4.08
CA GLN A 940 19.89 2.55 -4.56
C GLN A 940 19.37 2.70 -6.01
N THR A 941 19.65 1.71 -6.86
CA THR A 941 19.18 1.71 -8.24
C THR A 941 17.67 1.60 -8.28
N LEU A 942 17.10 0.61 -7.59
CA LEU A 942 15.66 0.43 -7.47
C LEU A 942 14.95 1.71 -6.96
N HIS A 943 15.50 2.33 -5.91
CA HIS A 943 14.95 3.57 -5.36
C HIS A 943 14.89 4.68 -6.42
N LYS A 944 16.00 4.89 -7.14
CA LYS A 944 16.09 5.90 -8.20
C LYS A 944 15.15 5.62 -9.35
N GLU A 945 15.09 4.37 -9.82
CA GLU A 945 14.21 3.98 -10.93
C GLU A 945 12.74 4.22 -10.59
N LEU A 946 12.30 3.84 -9.39
CA LEU A 946 10.90 4.04 -8.97
C LEU A 946 10.55 5.54 -8.84
N ILE A 947 11.46 6.36 -8.29
CA ILE A 947 11.29 7.82 -8.23
C ILE A 947 11.23 8.42 -9.64
N MET A 948 12.11 8.00 -10.54
CA MET A 948 12.12 8.49 -11.92
C MET A 948 10.83 8.09 -12.65
N ALA A 949 10.31 6.88 -12.43
CA ALA A 949 9.04 6.42 -12.99
C ALA A 949 7.86 7.24 -12.44
N ALA A 950 7.83 7.52 -11.13
CA ALA A 950 6.82 8.38 -10.50
C ALA A 950 6.84 9.82 -11.05
N ASN A 951 8.02 10.41 -11.16
CA ASN A 951 8.21 11.74 -11.73
C ASN A 951 7.82 11.79 -13.21
N LEU A 952 8.18 10.77 -13.99
CA LEU A 952 7.84 10.67 -15.41
C LEU A 952 6.34 10.57 -15.61
N LYS A 953 5.64 9.73 -14.82
CA LYS A 953 4.18 9.62 -14.86
C LYS A 953 3.53 10.98 -14.56
N GLY A 954 3.92 11.62 -13.46
CA GLY A 954 3.39 12.94 -13.09
C GLY A 954 3.63 14.01 -14.15
N MET A 955 4.79 14.00 -14.81
CA MET A 955 5.13 14.93 -15.89
C MET A 955 4.32 14.67 -17.16
N VAL A 956 4.19 13.42 -17.61
CA VAL A 956 3.49 13.07 -18.87
C VAL A 956 2.01 13.44 -18.79
N GLU A 957 1.36 13.20 -17.65
CA GLU A 957 -0.06 13.53 -17.44
C GLU A 957 -0.35 15.03 -17.43
N GLN A 958 0.65 15.85 -17.14
CA GLN A 958 0.55 17.32 -17.10
C GLN A 958 1.05 17.98 -18.38
N TRP A 959 1.71 17.21 -19.25
CA TRP A 959 2.30 17.76 -20.45
C TRP A 959 1.19 18.20 -21.39
N ASN A 960 1.09 19.51 -21.60
CA ASN A 960 0.20 20.05 -22.63
C ASN A 960 0.84 19.82 -24.01
N PHE A 961 0.52 18.69 -24.61
CA PHE A 961 0.95 18.38 -25.97
C PHE A 961 0.30 19.38 -26.93
N SER A 962 1.08 20.03 -27.79
CA SER A 962 0.51 20.81 -28.90
C SER A 962 -0.40 19.93 -29.75
N ASP A 963 -1.33 20.51 -30.51
CA ASP A 963 -2.27 19.74 -31.35
C ASP A 963 -1.56 18.70 -32.24
N VAL A 964 -0.35 19.02 -32.70
CA VAL A 964 0.52 18.14 -33.50
C VAL A 964 0.92 16.85 -32.77
N LEU A 965 1.00 16.88 -31.44
CA LEU A 965 1.42 15.76 -30.59
C LEU A 965 0.25 15.03 -29.91
N LYS A 966 -0.99 15.43 -30.17
CA LYS A 966 -2.18 14.80 -29.58
C LYS A 966 -2.26 13.29 -29.84
N PRO A 967 -2.02 12.76 -31.06
CA PRO A 967 -2.04 11.31 -31.29
C PRO A 967 -1.00 10.56 -30.47
N TYR A 968 0.17 11.17 -30.26
CA TYR A 968 1.23 10.59 -29.43
C TYR A 968 0.82 10.55 -27.96
N SER A 969 0.19 11.62 -27.46
CA SER A 969 -0.33 11.67 -26.09
C SER A 969 -1.39 10.60 -25.81
N GLU A 970 -2.26 10.31 -26.78
CA GLU A 970 -3.30 9.28 -26.66
C GLU A 970 -2.70 7.88 -26.57
N ILE A 971 -1.69 7.57 -27.41
CA ILE A 971 -0.95 6.30 -27.38
C ILE A 971 -0.23 6.12 -26.03
N LEU A 972 0.44 7.17 -25.55
CA LEU A 972 1.13 7.13 -24.26
C LEU A 972 0.15 6.95 -23.10
N GLY A 973 -0.95 7.70 -23.10
CA GLY A 973 -2.00 7.58 -22.09
C GLY A 973 -2.53 6.15 -22.01
N GLU A 974 -2.81 5.52 -23.15
CA GLU A 974 -3.26 4.12 -23.18
C GLU A 974 -2.21 3.14 -22.63
N PHE A 975 -0.94 3.29 -23.01
CA PHE A 975 0.14 2.46 -22.50
C PHE A 975 0.29 2.60 -20.98
N LEU A 976 0.31 3.83 -20.47
CA LEU A 976 0.47 4.15 -19.05
C LEU A 976 -0.70 3.61 -18.22
N GLN A 977 -1.94 3.77 -18.70
CA GLN A 977 -3.14 3.23 -18.05
C GLN A 977 -3.12 1.70 -17.97
N THR A 978 -2.60 1.03 -18.99
CA THR A 978 -2.53 -0.44 -19.02
C THR A 978 -1.48 -0.98 -18.05
N ARG A 979 -0.33 -0.29 -17.92
CA ARG A 979 0.83 -0.79 -17.17
C ARG A 979 0.87 -0.36 -15.71
N TYR A 980 0.40 0.85 -15.40
CA TYR A 980 0.31 1.39 -14.05
C TYR A 980 -1.10 1.93 -13.85
N PRO A 981 -2.10 1.05 -13.60
CA PRO A 981 -3.49 1.45 -13.43
C PRO A 981 -3.55 2.58 -12.41
N GLY A 982 -3.73 3.80 -12.91
CA GLY A 982 -3.96 4.98 -12.11
C GLY A 982 -5.40 5.39 -12.29
N SER A 983 -5.96 6.02 -11.28
CA SER A 983 -7.26 6.67 -11.38
C SER A 983 -7.11 7.98 -12.17
N GLU A 984 -7.08 7.95 -13.50
CA GLU A 984 -7.03 9.21 -14.25
C GLU A 984 -8.40 9.89 -14.35
N ARG A 985 -8.54 10.98 -13.57
CA ARG A 985 -9.00 12.35 -13.91
C ARG A 985 -9.70 12.96 -12.69
N PRO A 986 -9.11 13.98 -12.04
CA PRO A 986 -9.61 14.56 -10.79
C PRO A 986 -10.76 15.55 -11.01
N SER A 987 -11.84 15.15 -11.70
CA SER A 987 -12.99 16.05 -11.85
C SER A 987 -14.37 15.46 -11.58
N SER A 988 -14.53 14.15 -11.38
CA SER A 988 -15.73 13.61 -10.73
C SER A 988 -15.59 12.12 -10.44
N ALA A 989 -16.20 11.66 -9.35
CA ALA A 989 -16.47 10.26 -9.03
C ALA A 989 -17.46 9.58 -10.02
N GLY A 990 -17.38 9.94 -11.31
CA GLY A 990 -18.35 9.62 -12.35
C GLY A 990 -18.01 8.37 -13.16
N TRP A 991 -18.97 7.97 -13.98
CA TRP A 991 -18.87 6.84 -14.90
C TRP A 991 -18.22 7.25 -16.21
N TYR A 992 -17.43 6.34 -16.80
CA TYR A 992 -16.77 6.58 -18.07
C TYR A 992 -16.92 5.40 -19.02
N THR A 993 -16.96 5.70 -20.32
CA THR A 993 -17.26 4.77 -21.39
C THR A 993 -16.16 4.77 -22.44
N ARG A 994 -15.98 3.61 -23.10
CA ARG A 994 -15.10 3.47 -24.26
C ARG A 994 -15.93 2.98 -25.45
N HIS A 995 -15.84 3.68 -26.58
CA HIS A 995 -16.45 3.29 -27.85
C HIS A 995 -15.51 3.62 -29.01
N HIS A 996 -15.61 2.86 -30.10
CA HIS A 996 -14.90 3.14 -31.34
C HIS A 996 -15.91 3.41 -32.47
N GLY A 997 -15.67 4.45 -33.27
CA GLY A 997 -16.50 4.79 -34.43
C GLY A 997 -17.63 5.80 -34.15
N GLU A 998 -18.29 6.16 -35.24
CA GLU A 998 -19.38 7.15 -35.30
C GLU A 998 -20.66 6.66 -34.59
N PRO A 999 -21.50 7.58 -34.05
CA PRO A 999 -22.74 7.18 -33.39
C PRO A 999 -23.72 6.56 -34.40
N MET A 1000 -24.31 5.43 -34.03
CA MET A 1000 -25.26 4.72 -34.89
C MET A 1000 -26.70 5.17 -34.65
N SER A 1001 -27.54 5.11 -35.68
CA SER A 1001 -28.97 5.31 -35.49
C SER A 1001 -29.57 4.08 -34.84
N VAL A 1002 -30.21 4.25 -33.67
CA VAL A 1002 -31.00 3.17 -33.05
C VAL A 1002 -32.28 2.96 -33.85
N ASP A 1003 -32.77 1.72 -33.90
CA ASP A 1003 -34.02 1.38 -34.58
C ASP A 1003 -35.24 2.03 -33.89
N ALA A 1004 -36.38 2.05 -34.59
CA ALA A 1004 -37.58 2.75 -34.12
C ALA A 1004 -38.18 2.16 -32.83
N GLU A 1005 -38.05 0.85 -32.62
CA GLU A 1005 -38.58 0.17 -31.44
C GLU A 1005 -37.73 0.51 -30.22
N THR A 1006 -36.41 0.33 -30.32
CA THR A 1006 -35.46 0.71 -29.26
C THR A 1006 -35.57 2.20 -28.92
N TYR A 1007 -35.70 3.06 -29.92
CA TYR A 1007 -35.89 4.49 -29.71
C TYR A 1007 -37.21 4.82 -28.98
N SER A 1008 -38.30 4.12 -29.30
CA SER A 1008 -39.58 4.27 -28.62
C SER A 1008 -39.50 3.85 -27.15
N SER A 1009 -38.84 2.73 -26.86
CA SER A 1009 -38.60 2.27 -25.48
C SER A 1009 -37.77 3.27 -24.68
N LEU A 1010 -36.73 3.86 -25.29
CA LEU A 1010 -35.91 4.91 -24.66
C LEU A 1010 -36.71 6.18 -24.39
N CYS A 1011 -37.60 6.58 -25.31
CA CYS A 1011 -38.48 7.74 -25.12
C CYS A 1011 -39.50 7.50 -24.00
N GLY A 1012 -40.09 6.31 -23.95
CA GLY A 1012 -41.02 5.92 -22.88
C GLY A 1012 -40.32 5.92 -21.51
N TRP A 1013 -39.11 5.35 -21.44
CA TRP A 1013 -38.28 5.40 -20.24
C TRP A 1013 -37.95 6.83 -19.81
N ALA A 1014 -37.53 7.69 -20.74
CA ALA A 1014 -37.23 9.09 -20.46
C ALA A 1014 -38.45 9.83 -19.89
N GLN A 1015 -39.63 9.61 -20.48
CA GLN A 1015 -40.88 10.19 -19.99
C GLN A 1015 -41.23 9.72 -18.58
N SER A 1016 -41.09 8.42 -18.30
CA SER A 1016 -41.39 7.85 -16.98
C SER A 1016 -40.40 8.23 -15.88
N THR A 1017 -39.18 8.62 -16.24
CA THR A 1017 -38.16 9.13 -15.30
C THR A 1017 -38.15 10.65 -15.19
N GLY A 1018 -39.01 11.35 -15.93
CA GLY A 1018 -39.01 12.83 -15.99
C GLY A 1018 -37.76 13.41 -16.63
N THR A 1019 -37.03 12.63 -17.44
CA THR A 1019 -35.79 13.05 -18.10
C THR A 1019 -36.02 13.42 -19.56
N ARG A 1020 -35.08 14.16 -20.17
CA ARG A 1020 -35.18 14.54 -21.59
C ARG A 1020 -35.20 13.30 -22.50
N LYS A 1021 -35.87 13.39 -23.65
CA LYS A 1021 -35.81 12.35 -24.69
C LYS A 1021 -34.39 12.23 -25.23
N PHE A 1022 -33.98 11.00 -25.56
CA PHE A 1022 -32.71 10.75 -26.23
C PHE A 1022 -32.75 11.20 -27.70
N THR A 1023 -31.58 11.49 -28.25
CA THR A 1023 -31.34 11.56 -29.69
C THR A 1023 -31.42 10.16 -30.30
N ARG A 1024 -31.70 10.09 -31.62
CA ARG A 1024 -31.70 8.82 -32.35
C ARG A 1024 -30.29 8.28 -32.63
N ARG A 1025 -29.24 9.09 -32.43
CA ARG A 1025 -27.85 8.72 -32.72
C ARG A 1025 -27.10 8.49 -31.41
N LEU A 1026 -26.79 7.23 -31.11
CA LEU A 1026 -26.10 6.82 -29.89
C LEU A 1026 -24.83 6.04 -30.24
N HIS A 1027 -23.81 6.16 -29.40
CA HIS A 1027 -22.64 5.30 -29.45
C HIS A 1027 -22.91 3.98 -28.73
N VAL A 1028 -22.52 2.87 -29.35
CA VAL A 1028 -22.45 1.57 -28.66
C VAL A 1028 -21.09 1.47 -27.97
N CYS A 1029 -21.12 1.40 -26.65
CA CYS A 1029 -19.91 1.36 -25.84
C CYS A 1029 -19.45 -0.09 -25.65
N GLN A 1030 -18.18 -0.35 -25.91
CA GLN A 1030 -17.52 -1.64 -25.63
C GLN A 1030 -17.27 -1.84 -24.13
N GLN A 1031 -17.20 -0.73 -23.39
CA GLN A 1031 -16.84 -0.74 -21.98
C GLN A 1031 -17.49 0.44 -21.24
N LEU A 1032 -17.95 0.16 -20.03
CA LEU A 1032 -18.31 1.12 -19.00
C LEU A 1032 -17.40 0.87 -17.80
N ARG A 1033 -16.92 1.90 -17.14
CA ARG A 1033 -15.98 1.76 -16.04
C ARG A 1033 -16.28 2.78 -14.94
N ARG A 1034 -15.88 2.41 -13.72
CA ARG A 1034 -15.89 3.26 -12.53
C ARG A 1034 -14.65 2.92 -11.70
N GLY A 1035 -13.70 3.85 -11.61
CA GLY A 1035 -12.36 3.52 -11.11
C GLY A 1035 -11.73 2.35 -11.88
N ASN A 1036 -11.24 1.33 -11.18
CA ASN A 1036 -10.66 0.13 -11.79
C ASN A 1036 -11.69 -0.97 -12.13
N VAL A 1037 -12.96 -0.75 -11.81
CA VAL A 1037 -14.03 -1.72 -12.08
C VAL A 1037 -14.52 -1.56 -13.51
N VAL A 1038 -14.63 -2.69 -14.21
CA VAL A 1038 -15.00 -2.77 -15.62
C VAL A 1038 -16.33 -3.50 -15.81
N TYR A 1039 -17.21 -2.90 -16.59
CA TYR A 1039 -18.49 -3.44 -17.03
C TYR A 1039 -18.52 -3.50 -18.55
N GLN A 1040 -19.04 -4.59 -19.10
CA GLN A 1040 -19.10 -4.81 -20.55
C GLN A 1040 -20.38 -5.56 -20.91
N SER A 1041 -20.74 -5.58 -22.20
CA SER A 1041 -21.82 -6.44 -22.67
C SER A 1041 -21.47 -7.91 -22.52
N PHE A 1042 -22.49 -8.77 -22.41
CA PHE A 1042 -22.31 -10.22 -22.36
C PHE A 1042 -21.59 -10.77 -23.60
N LYS A 1043 -21.75 -10.11 -24.75
CA LYS A 1043 -21.06 -10.44 -26.00
C LYS A 1043 -19.56 -10.18 -25.92
N ASP A 1044 -19.16 -9.11 -25.25
CA ASP A 1044 -17.75 -8.70 -25.17
C ASP A 1044 -17.01 -9.45 -24.05
N ALA A 1045 -17.60 -9.55 -22.86
CA ALA A 1045 -16.99 -10.26 -21.74
C ALA A 1045 -18.06 -10.77 -20.74
N LYS A 1046 -18.26 -12.10 -20.71
CA LYS A 1046 -19.27 -12.75 -19.85
C LYS A 1046 -19.15 -12.31 -18.38
N GLY A 1047 -17.97 -12.38 -17.78
CA GLY A 1047 -17.78 -12.04 -16.37
C GLY A 1047 -17.99 -10.56 -16.02
N ASN A 1048 -17.59 -9.65 -16.91
CA ASN A 1048 -17.80 -8.21 -16.70
C ASN A 1048 -19.26 -7.78 -16.91
N SER A 1049 -20.09 -8.66 -17.47
CA SER A 1049 -21.49 -8.37 -17.79
C SER A 1049 -22.48 -8.77 -16.70
N CYS A 1050 -22.12 -9.71 -15.82
CA CYS A 1050 -23.02 -10.22 -14.78
C CYS A 1050 -23.09 -9.27 -13.60
N ILE A 1051 -24.28 -8.77 -13.28
CA ILE A 1051 -24.49 -7.73 -12.28
C ILE A 1051 -25.77 -7.95 -11.46
N ARG A 1052 -25.86 -7.32 -10.30
CA ARG A 1052 -27.13 -6.95 -9.67
C ARG A 1052 -27.45 -5.51 -9.99
N PHE A 1053 -28.70 -5.25 -10.34
CA PHE A 1053 -29.16 -3.90 -10.66
C PHE A 1053 -30.56 -3.66 -10.09
N ARG A 1054 -30.93 -2.40 -9.90
CA ARG A 1054 -32.29 -2.00 -9.53
C ARG A 1054 -33.11 -1.74 -10.80
N PRO A 1055 -34.16 -2.53 -11.09
CA PRO A 1055 -35.11 -2.18 -12.13
C PRO A 1055 -35.76 -0.83 -11.83
N GLN A 1056 -36.15 -0.12 -12.89
CA GLN A 1056 -36.83 1.17 -12.73
C GLN A 1056 -38.04 1.08 -11.79
N GLY A 1057 -38.09 1.96 -10.80
CA GLY A 1057 -39.17 2.03 -9.81
C GLY A 1057 -39.15 0.92 -8.75
N SER A 1058 -38.15 0.03 -8.77
CA SER A 1058 -37.95 -1.01 -7.76
C SER A 1058 -36.88 -0.60 -6.76
N ILE A 1059 -37.17 -0.78 -5.48
CA ILE A 1059 -36.16 -0.69 -4.41
C ILE A 1059 -35.32 -1.97 -4.30
N THR A 1060 -35.82 -3.09 -4.82
CA THR A 1060 -35.16 -4.39 -4.75
C THR A 1060 -34.26 -4.60 -5.96
N ALA A 1061 -33.01 -4.96 -5.70
CA ALA A 1061 -32.06 -5.32 -6.73
C ALA A 1061 -32.28 -6.77 -7.19
N VAL A 1062 -32.17 -7.01 -8.50
CA VAL A 1062 -32.29 -8.32 -9.12
C VAL A 1062 -30.99 -8.67 -9.85
N PRO A 1063 -30.62 -9.97 -9.90
CA PRO A 1063 -29.46 -10.40 -10.67
C PRO A 1063 -29.79 -10.45 -12.17
N GLY A 1064 -28.81 -10.17 -13.00
CA GLY A 1064 -28.94 -10.26 -14.44
C GLY A 1064 -27.63 -10.01 -15.15
N ARG A 1065 -27.73 -9.64 -16.43
CA ARG A 1065 -26.57 -9.34 -17.27
C ARG A 1065 -26.79 -8.11 -18.15
N ILE A 1066 -25.68 -7.46 -18.48
CA ILE A 1066 -25.62 -6.34 -19.43
C ILE A 1066 -25.69 -6.88 -20.85
N GLU A 1067 -26.68 -6.44 -21.62
CA GLU A 1067 -26.84 -6.77 -23.04
C GLU A 1067 -26.10 -5.74 -23.91
N THR A 1068 -26.20 -4.44 -23.60
CA THR A 1068 -25.56 -3.36 -24.36
C THR A 1068 -25.43 -2.11 -23.50
N ILE A 1069 -24.39 -1.32 -23.75
CA ILE A 1069 -24.16 -0.01 -23.12
C ILE A 1069 -24.27 1.05 -24.23
N LEU A 1070 -25.06 2.09 -24.01
CA LEU A 1070 -25.25 3.17 -24.96
C LEU A 1070 -24.88 4.52 -24.35
N GLN A 1071 -24.30 5.39 -25.17
CA GLN A 1071 -23.95 6.76 -24.81
C GLN A 1071 -24.52 7.75 -25.81
N GLU A 1072 -25.05 8.86 -25.30
CA GLU A 1072 -25.47 10.01 -26.10
C GLU A 1072 -24.33 11.02 -26.29
N ASP A 1073 -24.23 11.61 -27.48
CA ASP A 1073 -23.15 12.53 -27.86
C ASP A 1073 -23.13 13.80 -26.97
N SER A 1074 -21.96 14.11 -26.41
CA SER A 1074 -21.69 15.25 -25.53
C SER A 1074 -22.00 16.61 -26.17
N ALA A 1075 -21.90 16.74 -27.50
CA ALA A 1075 -22.23 17.97 -28.22
C ALA A 1075 -23.73 18.33 -28.17
N SER A 1076 -24.58 17.40 -27.73
CA SER A 1076 -26.04 17.55 -27.67
C SER A 1076 -26.59 17.81 -26.26
N VAL A 1077 -25.72 17.98 -25.25
CA VAL A 1077 -26.08 18.07 -23.82
C VAL A 1077 -25.74 19.46 -23.25
N SER A 1078 -26.71 20.11 -22.59
CA SER A 1078 -26.50 21.33 -21.80
C SER A 1078 -26.68 21.02 -20.30
N PRO A 1079 -25.70 21.29 -19.43
CA PRO A 1079 -24.35 21.82 -19.70
C PRO A 1079 -23.37 20.76 -20.25
N PRO A 1080 -22.25 21.16 -20.88
CA PRO A 1080 -21.47 20.33 -21.81
C PRO A 1080 -20.57 19.24 -21.21
N ASN A 1081 -20.68 18.90 -19.92
CA ASN A 1081 -19.56 18.25 -19.22
C ASN A 1081 -19.76 16.80 -18.77
N GLN A 1082 -20.90 16.14 -19.01
CA GLN A 1082 -21.03 14.69 -18.75
C GLN A 1082 -21.85 13.96 -19.82
N PRO A 1083 -21.32 12.89 -20.44
CA PRO A 1083 -22.06 12.08 -21.40
C PRO A 1083 -23.20 11.34 -20.69
N ARG A 1084 -24.40 11.32 -21.31
CA ARG A 1084 -25.53 10.57 -20.78
C ARG A 1084 -25.41 9.10 -21.18
N ILE A 1085 -25.25 8.23 -20.18
CA ILE A 1085 -25.03 6.80 -20.35
C ILE A 1085 -26.27 6.03 -19.90
N ILE A 1086 -26.62 4.98 -20.64
CA ILE A 1086 -27.65 4.02 -20.26
C ILE A 1086 -27.14 2.60 -20.49
N VAL A 1087 -27.66 1.69 -19.68
CA VAL A 1087 -27.29 0.28 -19.73
C VAL A 1087 -28.57 -0.52 -19.96
N LEU A 1088 -28.55 -1.36 -21.00
CA LEU A 1088 -29.63 -2.30 -21.28
C LEU A 1088 -29.29 -3.63 -20.62
N THR A 1089 -30.21 -4.13 -19.81
CA THR A 1089 -30.01 -5.32 -18.98
C THR A 1089 -31.19 -6.27 -19.08
N ARG A 1090 -30.94 -7.55 -18.81
CA ARG A 1090 -31.96 -8.59 -18.64
C ARG A 1090 -31.71 -9.32 -17.33
N SER A 1091 -32.77 -9.59 -16.58
CA SER A 1091 -32.69 -10.37 -15.34
C SER A 1091 -32.58 -11.87 -15.63
N PHE A 1092 -31.98 -12.61 -14.70
CA PHE A 1092 -32.18 -14.06 -14.65
C PHE A 1092 -33.63 -14.38 -14.29
N ASP A 1093 -34.11 -15.56 -14.69
CA ASP A 1093 -35.44 -16.01 -14.29
C ASP A 1093 -35.43 -16.47 -12.83
N ASP A 1094 -36.42 -16.02 -12.06
CA ASP A 1094 -36.58 -16.36 -10.64
C ASP A 1094 -37.08 -17.80 -10.49
N LEU A 1095 -36.69 -18.45 -9.39
CA LEU A 1095 -37.18 -19.77 -9.01
C LEU A 1095 -38.68 -19.74 -8.71
N THR A 1096 -39.36 -20.85 -8.99
CA THR A 1096 -40.73 -21.07 -8.49
C THR A 1096 -40.70 -21.16 -6.96
N PRO A 1097 -41.84 -20.93 -6.26
CA PRO A 1097 -41.88 -21.08 -4.80
C PRO A 1097 -41.46 -22.47 -4.30
N GLU A 1098 -41.73 -23.51 -5.07
CA GLU A 1098 -41.35 -24.90 -4.78
C GLU A 1098 -39.83 -25.09 -4.88
N ASP A 1099 -39.21 -24.68 -5.98
CA ASP A 1099 -37.76 -24.75 -6.18
C ASP A 1099 -37.01 -23.82 -5.21
N ALA A 1100 -37.58 -22.67 -4.87
CA ALA A 1100 -37.02 -21.75 -3.88
C ALA A 1100 -36.99 -22.36 -2.46
N ALA A 1101 -37.90 -23.28 -2.14
CA ALA A 1101 -37.87 -24.01 -0.87
C ALA A 1101 -36.70 -25.01 -0.81
N ASN A 1102 -36.21 -25.47 -1.96
CA ASN A 1102 -35.05 -26.36 -2.07
C ASN A 1102 -33.72 -25.62 -2.22
N ASP A 1103 -33.71 -24.28 -2.37
CA ASP A 1103 -32.49 -23.48 -2.53
C ASP A 1103 -31.64 -23.48 -1.24
N PRO A 1104 -30.49 -24.19 -1.20
CA PRO A 1104 -29.68 -24.29 0.01
C PRO A 1104 -28.96 -22.97 0.34
N TYR A 1105 -28.83 -22.06 -0.64
CA TYR A 1105 -28.17 -20.77 -0.50
C TYR A 1105 -29.10 -19.73 0.08
N ARG A 1106 -30.31 -19.60 -0.47
CA ARG A 1106 -31.35 -18.70 0.05
C ARG A 1106 -31.76 -19.07 1.46
N ASN A 1107 -31.82 -20.36 1.77
CA ASN A 1107 -32.22 -20.86 3.09
C ASN A 1107 -31.04 -20.91 4.09
N ASN A 1108 -29.83 -20.49 3.71
CA ASN A 1108 -28.69 -20.45 4.62
C ASN A 1108 -28.85 -19.33 5.67
N PRO A 1109 -28.66 -19.61 6.97
CA PRO A 1109 -28.94 -18.68 8.05
C PRO A 1109 -27.92 -17.54 8.19
N ILE A 1110 -26.86 -17.51 7.37
CA ILE A 1110 -25.85 -16.43 7.38
C ILE A 1110 -25.89 -15.69 6.04
N MET A 1111 -25.69 -16.42 4.94
CA MET A 1111 -25.49 -15.83 3.62
C MET A 1111 -26.81 -15.57 2.86
N GLY A 1112 -27.89 -16.27 3.23
CA GLY A 1112 -29.22 -16.14 2.64
C GLY A 1112 -30.15 -15.14 3.36
N LEU A 1113 -29.73 -14.62 4.53
CA LEU A 1113 -30.53 -13.67 5.33
C LEU A 1113 -30.91 -12.43 4.51
N SER A 1114 -32.16 -11.98 4.68
CA SER A 1114 -32.73 -10.87 3.89
C SER A 1114 -31.90 -9.59 3.92
N HIS A 1115 -31.18 -9.30 5.01
CA HIS A 1115 -30.33 -8.11 5.12
C HIS A 1115 -29.04 -8.18 4.29
N PHE A 1116 -28.54 -9.37 3.97
CA PHE A 1116 -27.31 -9.55 3.18
C PHE A 1116 -27.61 -10.11 1.78
N ARG A 1117 -28.45 -11.16 1.70
CA ARG A 1117 -28.80 -11.93 0.50
C ARG A 1117 -27.64 -12.02 -0.50
N ILE A 1118 -26.50 -12.51 -0.01
CA ILE A 1118 -25.23 -12.55 -0.74
C ILE A 1118 -25.26 -13.61 -1.83
N VAL A 1119 -25.95 -14.72 -1.60
CA VAL A 1119 -25.97 -15.85 -2.53
C VAL A 1119 -27.36 -16.45 -2.62
N GLN A 1120 -27.75 -16.82 -3.84
CA GLN A 1120 -29.03 -17.45 -4.13
C GLN A 1120 -28.95 -18.25 -5.43
N LEU A 1121 -29.89 -19.17 -5.64
CA LEU A 1121 -30.13 -19.76 -6.95
C LEU A 1121 -31.10 -18.91 -7.79
N CYS A 1122 -30.86 -18.92 -9.09
CA CYS A 1122 -31.79 -18.49 -10.13
C CYS A 1122 -31.82 -19.56 -11.22
N TYR A 1123 -32.85 -19.58 -12.07
CA TYR A 1123 -32.78 -20.40 -13.27
C TYR A 1123 -31.67 -19.90 -14.20
N ASP A 1124 -31.08 -20.82 -14.95
CA ASP A 1124 -29.96 -20.50 -15.83
C ASP A 1124 -30.36 -19.69 -17.08
N THR A 1125 -31.67 -19.54 -17.29
CA THR A 1125 -32.26 -18.75 -18.37
C THR A 1125 -32.35 -17.26 -18.00
N ILE A 1126 -32.33 -16.42 -19.04
CA ILE A 1126 -32.58 -14.98 -18.91
C ILE A 1126 -33.99 -14.65 -19.36
N ASN A 1127 -34.61 -13.67 -18.72
CA ASN A 1127 -35.94 -13.23 -19.09
C ASN A 1127 -35.93 -12.59 -20.49
N THR A 1128 -36.52 -13.28 -21.47
CA THR A 1128 -36.56 -12.82 -22.86
C THR A 1128 -37.68 -11.81 -23.13
N GLN A 1129 -38.69 -11.76 -22.26
CA GLN A 1129 -39.88 -10.92 -22.42
C GLN A 1129 -39.63 -9.47 -22.00
N ARG A 1130 -38.69 -9.21 -21.10
CA ARG A 1130 -38.46 -7.87 -20.52
C ARG A 1130 -37.01 -7.43 -20.64
N VAL A 1131 -36.79 -6.27 -21.23
CA VAL A 1131 -35.52 -5.52 -21.18
C VAL A 1131 -35.65 -4.40 -20.15
N HIS A 1132 -34.65 -4.25 -19.31
CA HIS A 1132 -34.55 -3.16 -18.35
C HIS A 1132 -33.59 -2.10 -18.85
N ILE A 1133 -34.06 -0.85 -18.88
CA ILE A 1133 -33.24 0.33 -19.17
C ILE A 1133 -32.89 0.95 -17.82
N ILE A 1134 -31.60 1.01 -17.52
CA ILE A 1134 -31.10 1.51 -16.24
C ILE A 1134 -30.00 2.55 -16.47
N GLN A 1135 -29.78 3.40 -15.48
CA GLN A 1135 -28.60 4.25 -15.42
C GLN A 1135 -27.44 3.48 -14.80
N PRO A 1136 -26.18 3.89 -15.04
CA PRO A 1136 -25.03 3.27 -14.38
C PRO A 1136 -25.13 3.20 -12.85
N ASP A 1137 -25.71 4.21 -12.19
CA ASP A 1137 -25.89 4.23 -10.73
C ASP A 1137 -26.94 3.24 -10.20
N ASP A 1138 -27.77 2.67 -11.07
CA ASP A 1138 -28.70 1.60 -10.71
C ASP A 1138 -27.99 0.23 -10.62
N ILE A 1139 -26.75 0.13 -11.12
CA ILE A 1139 -25.91 -1.05 -10.94
C ILE A 1139 -25.50 -1.08 -9.47
N VAL A 1140 -25.93 -2.14 -8.78
CA VAL A 1140 -25.59 -2.36 -7.37
C VAL A 1140 -24.21 -3.00 -7.29
N SER A 1141 -24.00 -4.10 -8.03
CA SER A 1141 -22.78 -4.90 -7.88
C SER A 1141 -22.49 -5.79 -9.08
N HIS A 1142 -21.25 -6.28 -9.16
CA HIS A 1142 -20.94 -7.47 -9.96
C HIS A 1142 -21.35 -8.74 -9.21
N VAL A 1143 -21.63 -9.80 -9.96
CA VAL A 1143 -21.87 -11.13 -9.38
C VAL A 1143 -20.93 -12.17 -9.98
N ALA A 1144 -20.52 -13.11 -9.15
CA ALA A 1144 -19.99 -14.39 -9.60
C ALA A 1144 -21.16 -15.30 -9.98
N VAL A 1145 -21.03 -15.99 -11.12
CA VAL A 1145 -22.05 -16.92 -11.61
C VAL A 1145 -21.44 -18.30 -11.75
N CYS A 1146 -21.95 -19.28 -11.02
CA CYS A 1146 -21.52 -20.68 -11.11
C CYS A 1146 -22.70 -21.56 -11.50
N LYS A 1147 -22.51 -22.48 -12.45
CA LYS A 1147 -23.55 -23.46 -12.79
C LYS A 1147 -23.81 -24.38 -11.60
N PHE A 1148 -25.06 -24.46 -11.15
CA PHE A 1148 -25.43 -25.31 -10.03
C PHE A 1148 -25.37 -26.78 -10.45
N ALA A 1149 -24.53 -27.56 -9.77
CA ALA A 1149 -24.56 -29.01 -9.87
C ALA A 1149 -25.64 -29.54 -8.91
N ASP A 1150 -26.74 -30.05 -9.46
CA ASP A 1150 -27.85 -30.64 -8.70
C ASP A 1150 -27.76 -32.17 -8.73
N PRO A 1151 -26.95 -32.79 -7.86
CA PRO A 1151 -26.72 -34.24 -7.90
C PRO A 1151 -28.00 -35.04 -7.60
N ASP A 1152 -28.93 -34.45 -6.85
CA ASP A 1152 -30.14 -35.11 -6.36
C ASP A 1152 -31.37 -34.84 -7.26
N GLY A 1153 -31.22 -34.00 -8.30
CA GLY A 1153 -32.31 -33.65 -9.22
C GLY A 1153 -33.48 -32.95 -8.54
N THR A 1154 -33.18 -32.12 -7.54
CA THR A 1154 -34.16 -31.42 -6.69
C THR A 1154 -34.80 -30.21 -7.37
N MET A 1155 -34.17 -29.68 -8.42
CA MET A 1155 -34.63 -28.50 -9.14
C MET A 1155 -35.38 -28.89 -10.41
N SER A 1156 -36.47 -28.17 -10.72
CA SER A 1156 -37.30 -28.44 -11.89
C SER A 1156 -36.62 -28.08 -13.22
N SER A 1157 -35.55 -27.27 -13.18
CA SER A 1157 -34.80 -26.82 -14.36
C SER A 1157 -33.35 -26.46 -13.99
N PRO A 1158 -32.41 -26.41 -14.95
CA PRO A 1158 -31.03 -26.02 -14.68
C PRO A 1158 -30.92 -24.65 -14.01
N CYS A 1159 -30.15 -24.58 -12.93
CA CYS A 1159 -29.97 -23.37 -12.14
C CYS A 1159 -28.52 -22.85 -12.18
N SER A 1160 -28.38 -21.57 -11.88
CA SER A 1160 -27.11 -20.90 -11.63
C SER A 1160 -27.09 -20.32 -10.22
N ILE A 1161 -25.96 -20.50 -9.56
CA ILE A 1161 -25.63 -19.87 -8.28
C ILE A 1161 -25.16 -18.45 -8.60
N ILE A 1162 -25.85 -17.47 -8.01
CA ILE A 1162 -25.51 -16.07 -8.13
C ILE A 1162 -24.96 -15.60 -6.79
N LEU A 1163 -23.69 -15.21 -6.75
CA LEU A 1163 -23.01 -14.71 -5.56
C LEU A 1163 -22.60 -13.26 -5.75
N ASP A 1164 -23.04 -12.39 -4.85
CA ASP A 1164 -22.76 -10.96 -4.84
C ASP A 1164 -21.29 -10.68 -4.48
N LEU A 1165 -20.63 -9.89 -5.33
CA LEU A 1165 -19.25 -9.46 -5.13
C LEU A 1165 -19.14 -8.04 -4.57
N ASP A 1166 -20.26 -7.36 -4.30
CA ASP A 1166 -20.19 -6.02 -3.71
C ASP A 1166 -19.56 -6.05 -2.33
N LEU A 1167 -18.84 -4.98 -2.08
CA LEU A 1167 -18.18 -4.68 -0.83
C LEU A 1167 -18.59 -3.25 -0.40
N LYS A 1168 -19.87 -2.94 -0.53
CA LYS A 1168 -20.46 -1.66 -0.11
C LYS A 1168 -21.59 -1.89 0.88
N HIS A 1169 -21.84 -0.86 1.68
CA HIS A 1169 -22.98 -0.82 2.59
C HIS A 1169 -24.29 -0.85 1.79
N THR A 1170 -25.10 -1.90 1.94
CA THR A 1170 -26.36 -2.08 1.20
C THR A 1170 -27.55 -1.31 1.78
N PHE A 1171 -27.34 -0.55 2.85
CA PHE A 1171 -28.41 0.15 3.55
C PHE A 1171 -28.44 1.64 3.18
N ALA A 1172 -29.33 1.99 2.25
CA ALA A 1172 -29.73 3.37 2.00
C ALA A 1172 -31.27 3.54 2.05
N GLY A 1173 -32.01 2.66 2.74
CA GLY A 1173 -33.47 2.67 2.58
C GLY A 1173 -34.38 2.04 3.63
N ILE A 1174 -33.93 1.63 4.83
CA ILE A 1174 -34.88 1.20 5.88
C ILE A 1174 -34.41 1.70 7.25
N GLU A 1175 -34.61 2.99 7.53
CA GLU A 1175 -34.58 3.44 8.93
C GLU A 1175 -35.55 2.60 9.79
N ALA A 1176 -35.06 2.21 10.97
CA ALA A 1176 -35.79 1.77 12.15
C ALA A 1176 -36.76 0.57 12.02
N ASN A 1177 -36.31 -0.59 12.51
CA ASN A 1177 -37.06 -1.40 13.49
C ASN A 1177 -36.12 -2.24 14.34
#